data_AF-A0A0P8WTD5-F1
#
_entry.id   AF-A0A0P8WTD5-F1
#
_cell.length_a   1.000
_cell.length_b   1.000
_cell.length_c   1.000
_cell.angle_alpha   90.00
_cell.angle_beta   90.00
_cell.angle_gamma   90.00
#
_symmetry.space_group_name_H-M   'P 1'
#
loop_
_entity.id
_entity.type
_entity.pdbx_description
1 polymer ?
#
loop_
_entity_poly.entity_id
_entity_poly.type
_entity_poly.pdbx_seq_one_letter_code
_entity_poly.pdbx_strand_id
1 'polypeptide(L)'
;MKIEIPATSLIVLCGIAGCGKSTFALKNFKDTEVVSSDRCRALVSDDEENMEVSKEAFELFYYIIKKRMNLKKLVVADSTAVSHEARRKLLDLAEDNNYYSILLAFDISTEIAIERNNLRQRKVSRYVIEKQYAAFLKSLKSVENEGFDKVIVLNENDADDFKHEIVSYNIETEDKALFDIISDVHGCCTELEMLLDKLGYRKNGFKYSHPDGRKVVFAGDIVDRGPRTMDTIRTVINMVNSGNALYIPGNHCNKFYRYLKGSKVQIKNGLETTVKEYEKLEKSEAKKIKNDFLELYENSPLYLMLDNGNLVVAHAGIKEEMIGKLSKKIIDFVLYGDVTGEVDDKGLPIRGDWAANYYGKPMIVYGHTPVSKAVFVNNTINIDQGASMGGSLTALRYPEKGLVSVQSQGTYYRGGRQQKEMEREIKLDDYKESLSLRDRHDHKIKIDFAELRNTVDTLRAKEDIIKWIIYIPPILPSINNESLESQLQNSMKYYKERSFDKVIIEPRFSSESIIMIICRDELCAAGYFKGDSPAMAYSIYREEIVLNDRVLMKLQADIKAKGYFEKYNTEFLVIEADVLSQADDISIVPVKIISHSCEAYTNKDNPWQRDSIERLIEYSNIFRRNLNQIFDTDTEANSIISKFSQERYNSYVVKSEKSRPEYKGRIVQPEILCTREPLCTGLDSFRQSVYSYDLSDIALNKFLNKKMSNRYFEYIIGAVTINNRMIKMRE
;
A
#
# COMPACT_ATOMS: atom_id res chain seq x y z
N MET A 1 -1.83 44.57 3.19
CA MET A 1 -1.45 43.13 3.19
C MET A 1 -1.95 42.47 1.90
N LYS A 2 -1.12 41.73 1.12
CA LYS A 2 -1.58 40.99 -0.08
C LYS A 2 -1.79 39.51 0.25
N ILE A 3 -2.96 38.97 -0.06
CA ILE A 3 -3.34 37.57 0.23
C ILE A 3 -3.80 36.87 -1.04
N GLU A 4 -3.26 35.68 -1.29
CA GLU A 4 -3.76 34.79 -2.33
C GLU A 4 -4.98 34.01 -1.81
N ILE A 5 -6.02 33.97 -2.62
CA ILE A 5 -7.29 33.32 -2.32
C ILE A 5 -7.58 32.30 -3.45
N PRO A 6 -7.61 31.00 -3.14
CA PRO A 6 -7.99 29.98 -4.12
C PRO A 6 -9.40 30.27 -4.69
N ALA A 7 -9.60 30.07 -6.00
CA ALA A 7 -10.90 30.31 -6.64
C ALA A 7 -12.06 29.48 -6.03
N THR A 8 -11.76 28.30 -5.47
CA THR A 8 -12.71 27.45 -4.73
C THR A 8 -12.56 27.63 -3.22
N SER A 9 -12.82 28.84 -2.73
CA SER A 9 -12.76 29.15 -1.29
C SER A 9 -14.11 29.53 -0.69
N LEU A 10 -14.29 29.22 0.59
CA LEU A 10 -15.29 29.81 1.46
C LEU A 10 -14.58 30.78 2.41
N ILE A 11 -14.86 32.06 2.27
CA ILE A 11 -14.39 33.11 3.18
C ILE A 11 -15.50 33.37 4.21
N VAL A 12 -15.21 33.15 5.48
CA VAL A 12 -16.11 33.44 6.59
C VAL A 12 -15.71 34.76 7.22
N LEU A 13 -16.62 35.74 7.21
CA LEU A 13 -16.42 36.99 7.93
C LEU A 13 -16.85 36.81 9.38
N CYS A 14 -15.99 37.19 10.32
CA CYS A 14 -16.23 37.05 11.76
C CYS A 14 -15.96 38.37 12.47
N GLY A 15 -16.92 38.85 13.24
CA GLY A 15 -16.76 40.10 13.98
C GLY A 15 -18.08 40.68 14.46
N ILE A 16 -17.98 41.61 15.40
CA ILE A 16 -19.13 42.25 16.06
C ILE A 16 -19.95 43.11 15.09
N ALA A 17 -21.19 43.44 15.46
CA ALA A 17 -21.95 44.44 14.73
C ALA A 17 -21.21 45.79 14.74
N GLY A 18 -21.17 46.48 13.60
CA GLY A 18 -20.50 47.78 13.48
C GLY A 18 -19.00 47.72 13.16
N CYS A 19 -18.35 46.54 13.15
CA CYS A 19 -16.92 46.46 12.83
C CYS A 19 -16.56 46.62 11.34
N GLY A 20 -17.55 46.65 10.43
CA GLY A 20 -17.34 46.95 9.01
C GLY A 20 -17.29 45.75 8.05
N LYS A 21 -17.64 44.52 8.48
CA LYS A 21 -17.62 43.29 7.65
C LYS A 21 -18.29 43.44 6.29
N SER A 22 -19.57 43.83 6.27
CA SER A 22 -20.35 43.92 5.02
C SER A 22 -19.77 44.98 4.07
N THR A 23 -19.32 46.11 4.62
CA THR A 23 -18.63 47.16 3.86
C THR A 23 -17.31 46.64 3.28
N PHE A 24 -16.52 45.91 4.08
CA PHE A 24 -15.29 45.27 3.62
C PHE A 24 -15.56 44.24 2.51
N ALA A 25 -16.61 43.43 2.68
CA ALA A 25 -16.99 42.39 1.72
C ALA A 25 -17.32 42.99 0.34
N LEU A 26 -18.16 44.02 0.32
CA LEU A 26 -18.57 44.70 -0.91
C LEU A 26 -17.46 45.54 -1.54
N LYS A 27 -16.52 46.06 -0.74
CA LYS A 27 -15.33 46.78 -1.24
C LYS A 27 -14.36 45.85 -1.94
N ASN A 28 -14.21 44.61 -1.45
CA ASN A 28 -13.16 43.69 -1.90
C ASN A 28 -13.66 42.58 -2.84
N PHE A 29 -14.92 42.16 -2.76
CA PHE A 29 -15.46 41.03 -3.54
C PHE A 29 -16.65 41.44 -4.39
N LYS A 30 -16.99 40.66 -5.42
CA LYS A 30 -18.16 40.94 -6.25
C LYS A 30 -19.43 40.77 -5.43
N ASP A 31 -20.47 41.57 -5.69
CA ASP A 31 -21.77 41.43 -5.02
C ASP A 31 -22.30 39.98 -5.10
N THR A 32 -22.14 39.34 -6.26
CA THR A 32 -22.55 37.94 -6.45
C THR A 32 -21.73 36.91 -5.67
N GLU A 33 -20.52 37.25 -5.19
CA GLU A 33 -19.66 36.38 -4.38
C GLU A 33 -20.05 36.43 -2.90
N VAL A 34 -20.67 37.53 -2.46
CA VAL A 34 -21.09 37.75 -1.08
C VAL A 34 -22.49 37.18 -0.84
N VAL A 35 -22.59 36.22 0.08
CA VAL A 35 -23.86 35.71 0.59
C VAL A 35 -24.02 36.29 1.99
N SER A 36 -25.02 37.14 2.19
CA SER A 36 -25.29 37.82 3.46
C SER A 36 -26.53 37.25 4.14
N SER A 37 -26.44 36.94 5.43
CA SER A 37 -27.61 36.46 6.19
C SER A 37 -28.67 37.54 6.36
N ASP A 38 -28.30 38.81 6.38
CA ASP A 38 -29.25 39.94 6.45
C ASP A 38 -30.00 40.10 5.11
N ARG A 39 -29.29 39.98 3.97
CA ARG A 39 -29.93 39.96 2.64
C ARG A 39 -30.87 38.75 2.47
N CYS A 40 -30.49 37.59 3.01
CA CYS A 40 -31.38 36.42 3.00
C CYS A 40 -32.65 36.66 3.83
N ARG A 41 -32.55 37.42 4.92
CA ARG A 41 -33.69 37.85 5.75
C ARG A 41 -34.66 38.72 4.95
N ALA A 42 -34.15 39.75 4.27
CA ALA A 42 -34.98 40.55 3.35
C ALA A 42 -35.65 39.70 2.26
N LEU A 43 -34.95 38.72 1.68
CA LEU A 43 -35.55 37.86 0.65
C LEU A 43 -36.71 36.99 1.15
N VAL A 44 -36.76 36.67 2.45
CA VAL A 44 -37.83 35.82 3.01
C VAL A 44 -38.94 36.60 3.71
N SER A 45 -38.70 37.86 4.11
CA SER A 45 -39.69 38.66 4.87
C SER A 45 -39.84 40.11 4.43
N ASP A 46 -39.24 40.51 3.30
CA ASP A 46 -39.19 41.89 2.79
C ASP A 46 -38.54 42.90 3.77
N ASP A 47 -37.84 42.40 4.80
CA ASP A 47 -37.24 43.17 5.89
C ASP A 47 -35.95 42.49 6.40
N GLU A 48 -34.80 43.17 6.27
CA GLU A 48 -33.51 42.68 6.79
C GLU A 48 -33.47 42.60 8.33
N GLU A 49 -34.39 43.29 9.01
CA GLU A 49 -34.44 43.44 10.46
C GLU A 49 -35.37 42.44 11.15
N ASN A 50 -36.19 41.71 10.40
CA ASN A 50 -37.14 40.76 10.97
C ASN A 50 -36.42 39.56 11.58
N MET A 51 -36.19 39.61 12.89
CA MET A 51 -35.48 38.57 13.63
C MET A 51 -36.33 37.30 13.82
N GLU A 52 -37.66 37.35 13.62
CA GLU A 52 -38.55 36.19 13.76
C GLU A 52 -38.29 35.12 12.69
N VAL A 53 -37.91 35.55 11.48
CA VAL A 53 -37.59 34.66 10.34
C VAL A 53 -36.11 34.26 10.27
N SER A 54 -35.38 34.41 11.38
CA SER A 54 -33.94 34.11 11.40
C SER A 54 -33.63 32.69 10.96
N LYS A 55 -34.52 31.73 11.26
CA LYS A 55 -34.33 30.34 10.88
C LYS A 55 -34.40 30.17 9.36
N GLU A 56 -35.46 30.67 8.74
CA GLU A 56 -35.71 30.63 7.29
C GLU A 56 -34.60 31.37 6.53
N ALA A 57 -34.16 32.52 7.05
CA ALA A 57 -33.06 33.28 6.47
C ALA A 57 -31.73 32.51 6.49
N PHE A 58 -31.41 31.82 7.59
CA PHE A 58 -30.20 31.00 7.67
C PHE A 58 -30.31 29.72 6.82
N GLU A 59 -31.49 29.12 6.68
CA GLU A 59 -31.72 28.01 5.74
C GLU A 59 -31.43 28.43 4.29
N LEU A 60 -31.94 29.59 3.87
CA LEU A 60 -31.66 30.16 2.54
C LEU A 60 -30.17 30.51 2.37
N PHE A 61 -29.55 31.11 3.39
CA PHE A 61 -28.13 31.46 3.41
C PHE A 61 -27.24 30.24 3.15
N TYR A 62 -27.43 29.14 3.90
CA TYR A 62 -26.67 27.91 3.68
C TYR A 62 -26.99 27.25 2.34
N TYR A 63 -28.23 27.33 1.88
CA TYR A 63 -28.64 26.80 0.58
C TYR A 63 -27.90 27.49 -0.57
N ILE A 64 -27.85 28.83 -0.57
CA ILE A 64 -27.15 29.61 -1.60
C ILE A 64 -25.65 29.28 -1.59
N ILE A 65 -25.02 29.24 -0.40
CA ILE A 65 -23.61 28.87 -0.25
C ILE A 65 -23.36 27.50 -0.91
N LYS A 66 -24.16 26.49 -0.58
CA LYS A 66 -24.02 25.13 -1.13
C LYS A 66 -24.19 25.08 -2.65
N LYS A 67 -25.16 25.82 -3.22
CA LYS A 67 -25.36 25.88 -4.68
C LYS A 67 -24.17 26.52 -5.39
N ARG A 68 -23.60 27.58 -4.83
CA ARG A 68 -22.38 28.21 -5.37
C ARG A 68 -21.18 27.26 -5.29
N MET A 69 -21.04 26.54 -4.19
CA MET A 69 -19.99 25.54 -4.01
C MET A 69 -20.04 24.42 -5.05
N ASN A 70 -21.25 23.90 -5.33
CA ASN A 70 -21.45 22.90 -6.38
C ASN A 70 -21.04 23.39 -7.77
N LEU A 71 -21.11 24.70 -8.01
CA LEU A 71 -20.70 25.35 -9.26
C LEU A 71 -19.23 25.80 -9.24
N LYS A 72 -18.44 25.36 -8.26
CA LYS A 72 -17.01 25.69 -8.10
C LYS A 72 -16.74 27.20 -8.02
N LYS A 73 -17.66 27.98 -7.45
CA LYS A 73 -17.52 29.44 -7.30
C LYS A 73 -16.98 29.83 -5.93
N LEU A 74 -16.22 30.93 -5.87
CA LEU A 74 -15.84 31.61 -4.63
C LEU A 74 -17.08 32.08 -3.87
N VAL A 75 -17.05 31.94 -2.55
CA VAL A 75 -18.14 32.35 -1.66
C VAL A 75 -17.60 33.13 -0.47
N VAL A 76 -18.19 34.29 -0.20
CA VAL A 76 -17.94 35.09 1.01
C VAL A 76 -19.20 35.06 1.87
N ALA A 77 -19.15 34.35 2.98
CA ALA A 77 -20.22 34.24 3.95
C ALA A 77 -20.17 35.45 4.90
N ASP A 78 -21.03 36.43 4.63
CA ASP A 78 -21.22 37.60 5.48
C ASP A 78 -22.28 37.29 6.56
N SER A 79 -21.79 37.02 7.76
CA SER A 79 -22.59 36.88 8.97
C SER A 79 -21.78 37.36 10.17
N THR A 80 -22.36 37.42 11.36
CA THR A 80 -21.58 37.79 12.57
C THR A 80 -20.54 36.74 12.92
N ALA A 81 -20.86 35.45 12.77
CA ALA A 81 -19.98 34.29 13.02
C ALA A 81 -19.14 34.33 14.32
N VAL A 82 -19.58 35.09 15.34
CA VAL A 82 -18.83 35.28 16.60
C VAL A 82 -18.89 34.07 17.53
N SER A 83 -19.86 33.17 17.35
CA SER A 83 -19.97 31.93 18.12
C SER A 83 -19.29 30.76 17.43
N HIS A 84 -18.69 29.84 18.19
CA HIS A 84 -18.13 28.59 17.69
C HIS A 84 -19.14 27.77 16.86
N GLU A 85 -20.40 27.65 17.29
CA GLU A 85 -21.41 26.88 16.55
C GLU A 85 -21.69 27.45 15.15
N ALA A 86 -21.82 28.77 15.02
CA ALA A 86 -22.02 29.42 13.73
C ALA A 86 -20.83 29.21 12.78
N ARG A 87 -19.60 29.26 13.30
CA ARG A 87 -18.41 28.97 12.49
C ARG A 87 -18.32 27.50 12.10
N ARG A 88 -18.63 26.59 13.03
CA ARG A 88 -18.57 25.15 12.76
C ARG A 88 -19.50 24.76 11.61
N LYS A 89 -20.75 25.28 11.56
CA LYS A 89 -21.67 25.01 10.44
C LYS A 89 -21.12 25.45 9.08
N LEU A 90 -20.43 26.59 9.02
CA LEU A 90 -19.79 27.07 7.80
C LEU A 90 -18.55 26.27 7.44
N LEU A 91 -17.78 25.86 8.45
CA LEU A 91 -16.62 25.00 8.26
C LEU A 91 -17.03 23.60 7.78
N ASP A 92 -18.07 23.00 8.36
CA ASP A 92 -18.65 21.74 7.90
C ASP A 92 -19.07 21.83 6.42
N LEU A 93 -19.71 22.95 6.02
CA LEU A 93 -20.03 23.19 4.60
C LEU A 93 -18.79 23.24 3.71
N ALA A 94 -17.71 23.86 4.15
CA ALA A 94 -16.45 23.87 3.40
C ALA A 94 -15.83 22.47 3.32
N GLU A 95 -15.77 21.75 4.44
CA GLU A 95 -15.24 20.38 4.55
C GLU A 95 -16.01 19.41 3.64
N ASP A 96 -17.34 19.41 3.73
CA ASP A 96 -18.25 18.55 2.96
C ASP A 96 -18.12 18.77 1.44
N ASN A 97 -17.78 20.00 1.02
CA ASN A 97 -17.66 20.36 -0.39
C ASN A 97 -16.21 20.39 -0.88
N ASN A 98 -15.23 20.10 -0.01
CA ASN A 98 -13.79 20.20 -0.25
C ASN A 98 -13.34 21.60 -0.72
N TYR A 99 -13.75 22.63 0.01
CA TYR A 99 -13.43 24.03 -0.23
C TYR A 99 -12.34 24.52 0.71
N TYR A 100 -11.51 25.46 0.24
CA TYR A 100 -10.51 26.13 1.08
C TYR A 100 -11.21 27.14 1.98
N SER A 101 -11.04 27.00 3.29
CA SER A 101 -11.74 27.78 4.30
C SER A 101 -10.85 28.88 4.87
N ILE A 102 -11.29 30.14 4.73
CA ILE A 102 -10.59 31.32 5.22
C ILE A 102 -11.46 32.03 6.25
N LEU A 103 -10.95 32.23 7.46
CA LEU A 103 -11.59 33.07 8.46
C LEU A 103 -10.97 34.48 8.44
N LEU A 104 -11.76 35.50 8.15
CA LEU A 104 -11.39 36.91 8.33
C LEU A 104 -12.02 37.43 9.62
N ALA A 105 -11.21 37.55 10.68
CA ALA A 105 -11.63 38.00 12.00
C ALA A 105 -11.33 39.49 12.19
N PHE A 106 -12.36 40.32 12.38
CA PHE A 106 -12.24 41.77 12.49
C PHE A 106 -12.05 42.17 13.96
N ASP A 107 -10.81 42.40 14.36
CA ASP A 107 -10.43 42.85 15.70
C ASP A 107 -10.49 44.39 15.77
N ILE A 108 -11.71 44.89 15.91
CA ILE A 108 -12.03 46.33 16.01
C ILE A 108 -12.58 46.60 17.41
N SER A 109 -12.13 47.69 18.03
CA SER A 109 -12.56 48.06 19.38
C SER A 109 -14.07 48.31 19.47
N THR A 110 -14.61 48.08 20.66
CA THR A 110 -16.03 48.32 20.96
C THR A 110 -16.43 49.76 20.73
N GLU A 111 -15.56 50.72 21.04
CA GLU A 111 -15.80 52.15 20.93
C GLU A 111 -16.03 52.55 19.46
N ILE A 112 -15.14 52.08 18.58
CA ILE A 112 -15.23 52.33 17.13
C ILE A 112 -16.47 51.63 16.55
N ALA A 113 -16.74 50.38 16.96
CA ALA A 113 -17.90 49.64 16.51
C ALA A 113 -19.22 50.31 16.94
N ILE A 114 -19.30 50.86 18.15
CA ILE A 114 -20.45 51.61 18.66
C ILE A 114 -20.62 52.92 17.88
N GLU A 115 -19.53 53.67 17.65
CA GLU A 115 -19.56 54.90 16.87
C GLU A 115 -20.10 54.65 15.46
N ARG A 116 -19.55 53.65 14.76
CA ARG A 116 -20.02 53.23 13.43
C ARG A 116 -21.46 52.73 13.47
N ASN A 117 -21.85 51.97 14.48
CA ASN A 117 -23.22 51.49 14.65
C ASN A 117 -24.23 52.63 14.85
N ASN A 118 -23.83 53.75 15.49
CA ASN A 118 -24.70 54.91 15.66
C ASN A 118 -24.99 55.66 14.36
N LEU A 119 -24.12 55.52 13.35
CA LEU A 119 -24.27 56.08 12.00
C LEU A 119 -25.13 55.21 11.08
N ARG A 120 -25.42 53.96 11.48
CA ARG A 120 -26.28 53.05 10.70
C ARG A 120 -27.75 53.37 10.94
N GLN A 121 -28.58 53.11 9.92
CA GLN A 121 -30.05 53.13 10.08
C GLN A 121 -30.48 52.13 11.17
N ARG A 122 -29.96 50.90 11.12
CA ARG A 122 -30.13 49.88 12.16
C ARG A 122 -29.10 50.00 13.27
N LYS A 123 -29.55 50.25 14.50
CA LYS A 123 -28.69 50.33 15.69
C LYS A 123 -28.81 49.07 16.54
N VAL A 124 -27.71 48.36 16.69
CA VAL A 124 -27.60 47.29 17.70
C VAL A 124 -27.32 47.92 19.06
N SER A 125 -27.98 47.45 20.12
CA SER A 125 -27.78 48.04 21.45
C SER A 125 -26.34 47.85 21.93
N ARG A 126 -25.83 48.82 22.70
CA ARG A 126 -24.48 48.78 23.27
C ARG A 126 -24.22 47.48 24.03
N TYR A 127 -25.18 47.04 24.83
CA TYR A 127 -25.12 45.78 25.56
C TYR A 127 -24.90 44.56 24.64
N VAL A 128 -25.58 44.52 23.48
CA VAL A 128 -25.41 43.41 22.52
C VAL A 128 -24.04 43.47 21.85
N ILE A 129 -23.54 44.66 21.49
CA ILE A 129 -22.20 44.84 20.91
C ILE A 129 -21.12 44.38 21.91
N GLU A 130 -21.21 44.80 23.16
CA GLU A 130 -20.28 44.40 24.22
C GLU A 130 -20.33 42.89 24.47
N LYS A 131 -21.53 42.28 24.46
CA LYS A 131 -21.71 40.82 24.55
C LYS A 131 -21.07 40.09 23.36
N GLN A 132 -21.26 40.59 22.15
CA GLN A 132 -20.64 40.02 20.94
C GLN A 132 -19.11 40.16 20.99
N TYR A 133 -18.59 41.26 21.51
CA TYR A 133 -17.16 41.49 21.65
C TYR A 133 -16.52 40.53 22.65
N ALA A 134 -17.17 40.30 23.80
CA ALA A 134 -16.73 39.28 24.74
C ALA A 134 -16.70 37.88 24.11
N ALA A 135 -17.71 37.53 23.29
CA ALA A 135 -17.74 36.27 22.55
C ALA A 135 -16.66 36.19 21.44
N PHE A 136 -16.37 37.31 20.79
CA PHE A 136 -15.32 37.44 19.79
C PHE A 136 -13.92 37.27 20.41
N LEU A 137 -13.61 37.94 21.53
CA LEU A 137 -12.34 37.76 22.25
C LEU A 137 -12.14 36.32 22.72
N LYS A 138 -13.22 35.65 23.15
CA LYS A 138 -13.16 34.23 23.48
C LYS A 138 -12.86 33.38 22.25
N SER A 139 -13.44 33.73 21.11
CA SER A 139 -13.21 33.04 19.83
C SER A 139 -11.78 33.21 19.32
N LEU A 140 -11.19 34.39 19.43
CA LEU A 140 -9.79 34.62 18.99
C LEU A 140 -8.80 33.68 19.68
N LYS A 141 -9.10 33.18 20.88
CA LYS A 141 -8.27 32.21 21.60
C LYS A 141 -8.38 30.78 21.04
N SER A 142 -9.44 30.44 20.33
CA SER A 142 -9.72 29.09 19.84
C SER A 142 -9.65 28.94 18.31
N VAL A 143 -9.87 30.02 17.55
CA VAL A 143 -10.05 29.96 16.08
C VAL A 143 -8.90 29.30 15.32
N GLU A 144 -7.66 29.43 15.78
CA GLU A 144 -6.52 28.76 15.14
C GLU A 144 -6.61 27.22 15.22
N ASN A 145 -7.35 26.68 16.19
CA ASN A 145 -7.55 25.25 16.39
C ASN A 145 -8.91 24.74 15.88
N GLU A 146 -9.74 25.61 15.29
CA GLU A 146 -11.10 25.24 14.85
C GLU A 146 -11.12 24.49 13.51
N GLY A 147 -10.03 24.51 12.74
CA GLY A 147 -9.88 23.74 11.50
C GLY A 147 -9.91 24.55 10.21
N PHE A 148 -10.00 25.88 10.28
CA PHE A 148 -9.86 26.74 9.10
C PHE A 148 -8.49 26.57 8.45
N ASP A 149 -8.44 26.55 7.11
CA ASP A 149 -7.18 26.44 6.38
C ASP A 149 -6.31 27.69 6.55
N LYS A 150 -6.95 28.86 6.70
CA LYS A 150 -6.29 30.13 6.97
C LYS A 150 -7.11 31.02 7.89
N VAL A 151 -6.49 31.54 8.94
CA VAL A 151 -7.08 32.56 9.83
C VAL A 151 -6.31 33.86 9.67
N ILE A 152 -7.03 34.96 9.46
CA ILE A 152 -6.46 36.29 9.32
C ILE A 152 -7.21 37.22 10.26
N VAL A 153 -6.48 37.79 11.22
CA VAL A 153 -7.01 38.81 12.12
C VAL A 153 -6.70 40.17 11.50
N LEU A 154 -7.74 40.96 11.27
CA LEU A 154 -7.67 42.29 10.66
C LEU A 154 -7.99 43.33 11.72
N ASN A 155 -7.04 44.22 12.01
CA ASN A 155 -7.33 45.47 12.70
C ASN A 155 -7.83 46.53 11.69
N GLU A 156 -8.05 47.76 12.16
CA GLU A 156 -8.58 48.85 11.35
C GLU A 156 -7.69 49.19 10.14
N ASN A 157 -6.37 49.31 10.34
CA ASN A 157 -5.42 49.62 9.26
C ASN A 157 -5.30 48.45 8.27
N ASP A 158 -5.28 47.21 8.77
CA ASP A 158 -5.15 46.03 7.92
C ASP A 158 -6.35 45.84 6.99
N ALA A 159 -7.56 46.20 7.44
CA ALA A 159 -8.78 46.11 6.65
C ALA A 159 -8.78 47.09 5.46
N ASP A 160 -8.18 48.28 5.62
CA ASP A 160 -8.08 49.28 4.56
C ASP A 160 -6.99 48.96 3.53
N ASP A 161 -5.86 48.40 4.00
CA ASP A 161 -4.74 47.97 3.16
C ASP A 161 -4.89 46.53 2.62
N PHE A 162 -6.06 45.92 2.81
CA PHE A 162 -6.34 44.58 2.34
C PHE A 162 -6.30 44.53 0.81
N LYS A 163 -5.42 43.70 0.28
CA LYS A 163 -5.33 43.36 -1.14
C LYS A 163 -5.40 41.86 -1.23
N HIS A 164 -6.13 41.38 -2.23
CA HIS A 164 -6.12 39.95 -2.52
C HIS A 164 -6.02 39.71 -4.02
N GLU A 165 -5.60 38.51 -4.34
CA GLU A 165 -5.59 38.00 -5.70
C GLU A 165 -6.34 36.68 -5.69
N ILE A 166 -7.38 36.58 -6.54
CA ILE A 166 -8.05 35.31 -6.77
C ILE A 166 -7.13 34.48 -7.63
N VAL A 167 -6.48 33.51 -7.00
CA VAL A 167 -5.66 32.54 -7.69
C VAL A 167 -6.60 31.41 -8.12
N SER A 168 -6.96 31.42 -9.39
CA SER A 168 -7.26 30.16 -10.05
C SER A 168 -5.92 29.42 -10.05
N TYR A 169 -5.80 28.33 -9.28
CA TYR A 169 -4.73 27.40 -9.58
C TYR A 169 -5.10 26.88 -10.96
N ASN A 170 -4.53 27.51 -12.00
CA ASN A 170 -4.63 27.04 -13.37
C ASN A 170 -3.86 25.73 -13.38
N ILE A 171 -4.57 24.69 -12.98
CA ILE A 171 -4.09 23.32 -13.01
C ILE A 171 -3.88 22.94 -14.48
N GLU A 172 -4.67 23.55 -15.38
CA GLU A 172 -4.60 23.42 -16.83
C GLU A 172 -3.42 24.20 -17.41
N THR A 173 -2.42 23.48 -17.90
CA THR A 173 -1.58 24.02 -18.97
C THR A 173 -2.32 23.79 -20.28
N GLU A 174 -2.62 24.84 -21.05
CA GLU A 174 -3.15 24.72 -22.43
C GLU A 174 -2.16 24.02 -23.39
N ASP A 175 -1.00 23.61 -22.89
CA ASP A 175 0.01 22.84 -23.61
C ASP A 175 -0.56 21.47 -24.03
N LYS A 176 -0.88 21.34 -25.32
CA LYS A 176 -0.90 20.06 -26.06
C LYS A 176 0.54 19.54 -26.27
N ALA A 177 1.37 19.60 -25.23
CA ALA A 177 2.77 19.22 -25.30
C ALA A 177 2.94 17.71 -25.09
N LEU A 178 4.04 17.19 -25.62
CA LEU A 178 4.50 15.83 -25.37
C LEU A 178 5.21 15.80 -24.01
N PHE A 179 4.78 14.92 -23.11
CA PHE A 179 5.32 14.88 -21.75
C PHE A 179 6.10 13.59 -21.49
N ASP A 180 7.14 13.70 -20.67
CA ASP A 180 7.80 12.56 -20.03
C ASP A 180 7.68 12.75 -18.50
N ILE A 181 6.76 12.02 -17.86
CA ILE A 181 6.47 12.14 -16.43
C ILE A 181 7.43 11.25 -15.66
N ILE A 182 8.32 11.82 -14.84
CA ILE A 182 9.35 11.12 -14.07
C ILE A 182 8.91 10.97 -12.62
N SER A 183 9.08 9.76 -12.06
CA SER A 183 8.75 9.43 -10.67
C SER A 183 9.66 10.13 -9.65
N ASP A 184 9.45 9.81 -8.36
CA ASP A 184 10.25 10.35 -7.26
C ASP A 184 11.74 10.05 -7.43
N VAL A 185 12.54 11.11 -7.58
CA VAL A 185 13.97 11.00 -7.88
C VAL A 185 14.78 10.73 -6.61
N HIS A 186 14.37 11.29 -5.48
CA HIS A 186 15.01 11.12 -4.18
C HIS A 186 16.53 11.28 -4.24
N GLY A 187 17.03 12.38 -4.81
CA GLY A 187 18.47 12.65 -4.90
C GLY A 187 19.30 11.68 -5.75
N CYS A 188 18.67 10.77 -6.50
CA CYS A 188 19.31 9.80 -7.41
C CYS A 188 19.65 10.49 -8.74
N CYS A 189 20.51 11.51 -8.68
CA CYS A 189 20.81 12.35 -9.84
C CYS A 189 21.46 11.56 -10.98
N THR A 190 22.30 10.57 -10.67
CA THR A 190 22.97 9.75 -11.70
C THR A 190 21.93 8.99 -12.53
N GLU A 191 20.94 8.38 -11.88
CA GLU A 191 19.80 7.72 -12.52
C GLU A 191 18.97 8.72 -13.32
N LEU A 192 18.75 9.93 -12.81
CA LEU A 192 18.06 10.98 -13.56
C LEU A 192 18.80 11.35 -14.85
N GLU A 193 20.12 11.53 -14.78
CA GLU A 193 20.95 11.83 -15.97
C GLU A 193 20.87 10.69 -17.00
N MET A 194 20.94 9.44 -16.55
CA MET A 194 20.79 8.26 -17.42
C MET A 194 19.41 8.16 -18.04
N LEU A 195 18.36 8.45 -17.28
CA LEU A 195 16.98 8.40 -17.75
C LEU A 195 16.71 9.48 -18.80
N LEU A 196 17.18 10.71 -18.55
CA LEU A 196 17.07 11.83 -19.49
C LEU A 196 17.79 11.54 -20.81
N ASP A 197 18.99 10.95 -20.75
CA ASP A 197 19.73 10.50 -21.93
C ASP A 197 18.95 9.42 -22.71
N LYS A 198 18.43 8.41 -22.01
CA LYS A 198 17.61 7.33 -22.61
C LYS A 198 16.30 7.85 -23.22
N LEU A 199 15.75 8.93 -22.67
CA LEU A 199 14.60 9.65 -23.21
C LEU A 199 14.96 10.57 -24.39
N GLY A 200 16.24 10.80 -24.68
CA GLY A 200 16.69 11.63 -25.82
C GLY A 200 16.87 13.12 -25.51
N TYR A 201 16.92 13.51 -24.23
CA TYR A 201 17.22 14.90 -23.84
C TYR A 201 18.70 15.22 -24.02
N ARG A 202 19.00 16.39 -24.59
CA ARG A 202 20.36 16.89 -24.77
C ARG A 202 20.79 17.74 -23.58
N LYS A 203 21.94 17.41 -23.01
CA LYS A 203 22.54 18.09 -21.85
C LYS A 203 23.38 19.29 -22.26
N ASN A 204 23.24 20.40 -21.54
CA ASN A 204 24.15 21.55 -21.54
C ASN A 204 24.31 22.07 -20.10
N GLY A 205 25.34 21.60 -19.39
CA GLY A 205 25.47 21.80 -17.95
C GLY A 205 24.33 21.12 -17.18
N PHE A 206 23.61 21.86 -16.33
CA PHE A 206 22.40 21.42 -15.63
C PHE A 206 21.10 21.68 -16.42
N LYS A 207 21.19 22.10 -17.68
CA LYS A 207 20.03 22.31 -18.56
C LYS A 207 19.86 21.10 -19.46
N TYR A 208 18.62 20.69 -19.66
CA TYR A 208 18.23 19.63 -20.57
C TYR A 208 17.11 20.12 -21.48
N SER A 209 17.15 19.73 -22.75
CA SER A 209 16.11 20.05 -23.74
C SER A 209 15.94 18.88 -24.71
N HIS A 210 14.70 18.60 -25.11
CA HIS A 210 14.40 17.54 -26.07
C HIS A 210 14.28 18.13 -27.49
N PRO A 211 14.91 17.54 -28.52
CA PRO A 211 14.83 18.06 -29.89
C PRO A 211 13.39 18.14 -30.43
N ASP A 212 12.54 17.21 -30.04
CA ASP A 212 11.12 17.18 -30.42
C ASP A 212 10.22 18.08 -29.54
N GLY A 213 10.81 18.91 -28.67
CA GLY A 213 10.05 19.82 -27.80
C GLY A 213 9.29 19.15 -26.65
N ARG A 214 9.62 17.91 -26.30
CA ARG A 214 9.06 17.23 -25.12
C ARG A 214 9.44 17.95 -23.83
N LYS A 215 8.51 17.98 -22.87
CA LYS A 215 8.73 18.54 -21.53
C LYS A 215 8.74 17.42 -20.48
N VAL A 216 9.63 17.52 -19.52
CA VAL A 216 9.61 16.63 -18.35
C VAL A 216 8.54 17.10 -17.36
N VAL A 217 7.86 16.16 -16.69
CA VAL A 217 7.05 16.47 -15.51
C VAL A 217 7.61 15.70 -14.32
N PHE A 218 8.21 16.40 -13.36
CA PHE A 218 8.71 15.80 -12.14
C PHE A 218 7.57 15.60 -11.13
N ALA A 219 7.24 14.34 -10.81
CA ALA A 219 6.08 13.96 -9.99
C ALA A 219 6.30 14.09 -8.47
N GLY A 220 7.32 14.84 -8.04
CA GLY A 220 7.61 15.08 -6.62
C GLY A 220 8.95 14.53 -6.16
N ASP A 221 9.18 14.70 -4.86
CA ASP A 221 10.29 14.12 -4.10
C ASP A 221 11.64 14.05 -4.81
N ILE A 222 12.12 15.23 -5.23
CA ILE A 222 13.46 15.38 -5.83
C ILE A 222 14.58 15.40 -4.78
N VAL A 223 14.21 15.40 -3.49
CA VAL A 223 15.11 15.48 -2.33
C VAL A 223 15.08 14.20 -1.49
N ASP A 224 15.99 14.13 -0.53
CA ASP A 224 16.13 13.06 0.48
C ASP A 224 16.64 11.74 -0.09
N ARG A 225 17.25 10.93 0.78
CA ARG A 225 17.69 9.53 0.54
C ARG A 225 18.91 9.37 -0.38
N GLY A 226 18.85 9.81 -1.63
CA GLY A 226 19.92 9.60 -2.61
C GLY A 226 21.15 10.47 -2.41
N PRO A 227 22.27 10.13 -3.06
CA PRO A 227 23.60 10.68 -2.74
C PRO A 227 23.90 12.04 -3.37
N ARG A 228 23.10 12.50 -4.34
CA ARG A 228 23.34 13.72 -5.13
C ARG A 228 22.10 14.62 -5.15
N THR A 229 21.63 15.02 -3.98
CA THR A 229 20.40 15.82 -3.83
C THR A 229 20.59 17.24 -4.35
N MET A 230 21.72 17.90 -4.08
CA MET A 230 21.93 19.28 -4.56
C MET A 230 22.02 19.34 -6.09
N ASP A 231 22.61 18.32 -6.73
CA ASP A 231 22.64 18.21 -8.19
C ASP A 231 21.25 17.95 -8.79
N THR A 232 20.43 17.15 -8.11
CA THR A 232 19.05 16.91 -8.51
C THR A 232 18.26 18.22 -8.46
N ILE A 233 18.36 18.97 -7.34
CA ILE A 233 17.73 20.29 -7.18
C ILE A 233 18.17 21.25 -8.29
N ARG A 234 19.49 21.37 -8.55
CA ARG A 234 20.01 22.22 -9.62
C ARG A 234 19.46 21.83 -10.98
N THR A 235 19.37 20.53 -11.29
CA THR A 235 18.85 20.03 -12.56
C THR A 235 17.39 20.42 -12.74
N VAL A 236 16.54 20.11 -11.76
CA VAL A 236 15.10 20.38 -11.81
C VAL A 236 14.83 21.87 -11.96
N ILE A 237 15.45 22.72 -11.13
CA ILE A 237 15.29 24.18 -11.18
C ILE A 237 15.69 24.73 -12.55
N ASN A 238 16.83 24.30 -13.10
CA ASN A 238 17.28 24.78 -14.41
C ASN A 238 16.37 24.33 -15.56
N MET A 239 15.81 23.11 -15.50
CA MET A 239 14.85 22.65 -16.50
C MET A 239 13.52 23.40 -16.41
N VAL A 240 13.02 23.66 -15.21
CA VAL A 240 11.78 24.45 -15.00
C VAL A 240 11.98 25.90 -15.45
N ASN A 241 13.06 26.56 -15.03
CA ASN A 241 13.35 27.96 -15.40
C ASN A 241 13.61 28.15 -16.90
N SER A 242 14.00 27.09 -17.61
CA SER A 242 14.17 27.12 -19.06
C SER A 242 12.93 26.71 -19.85
N GLY A 243 11.81 26.40 -19.18
CA GLY A 243 10.56 25.98 -19.81
C GLY A 243 10.56 24.54 -20.34
N ASN A 244 11.58 23.75 -20.02
CA ASN A 244 11.74 22.36 -20.47
C ASN A 244 11.17 21.33 -19.48
N ALA A 245 10.75 21.76 -18.30
CA ALA A 245 10.09 20.91 -17.32
C ALA A 245 8.98 21.62 -16.55
N LEU A 246 8.07 20.82 -16.02
CA LEU A 246 7.10 21.15 -14.99
C LEU A 246 7.44 20.35 -13.72
N TYR A 247 7.03 20.86 -12.57
CA TYR A 247 7.29 20.23 -11.27
C TYR A 247 6.07 20.37 -10.36
N ILE A 248 5.79 19.31 -9.61
CA ILE A 248 4.83 19.31 -8.51
C ILE A 248 5.56 18.89 -7.22
N PRO A 249 5.23 19.46 -6.05
CA PRO A 249 5.90 19.13 -4.81
C PRO A 249 5.43 17.80 -4.23
N GLY A 250 6.37 17.02 -3.68
CA GLY A 250 6.09 15.86 -2.84
C GLY A 250 6.22 16.15 -1.35
N ASN A 251 5.93 15.16 -0.50
CA ASN A 251 5.95 15.34 0.95
C ASN A 251 7.36 15.49 1.53
N HIS A 252 8.38 14.88 0.93
CA HIS A 252 9.78 15.10 1.34
C HIS A 252 10.24 16.51 0.96
N CYS A 253 9.85 16.99 -0.22
CA CYS A 253 10.08 18.38 -0.63
C CYS A 253 9.43 19.39 0.32
N ASN A 254 8.19 19.15 0.76
CA ASN A 254 7.51 20.00 1.76
C ASN A 254 8.31 20.10 3.07
N LYS A 255 8.85 18.97 3.52
CA LYS A 255 9.63 18.89 4.75
C LYS A 255 10.94 19.68 4.64
N PHE A 256 11.66 19.56 3.52
CA PHE A 256 12.88 20.33 3.27
C PHE A 256 12.59 21.83 3.09
N TYR A 257 11.50 22.19 2.41
CA TYR A 257 11.01 23.57 2.31
C TYR A 257 10.80 24.22 3.70
N ARG A 258 10.12 23.50 4.60
CA ARG A 258 9.92 23.95 5.99
C ARG A 258 11.23 24.10 6.76
N TYR A 259 12.17 23.18 6.57
CA TYR A 259 13.53 23.28 7.13
C TYR A 259 14.21 24.58 6.66
N LEU A 260 14.20 24.88 5.36
CA LEU A 260 14.81 26.09 4.80
C LEU A 260 14.17 27.39 5.30
N LYS A 261 12.86 27.38 5.59
CA LYS A 261 12.14 28.49 6.25
C LYS A 261 12.45 28.65 7.74
N GLY A 262 13.24 27.76 8.33
CA GLY A 262 13.59 27.80 9.75
C GLY A 262 12.52 27.20 10.67
N SER A 263 11.57 26.43 10.12
CA SER A 263 10.60 25.71 10.95
C SER A 263 11.27 24.58 11.73
N LYS A 264 10.78 24.29 12.94
CA LYS A 264 11.20 23.09 13.69
C LYS A 264 10.68 21.83 12.98
N VAL A 265 11.58 21.10 12.31
CA VAL A 265 11.27 19.81 11.67
C VAL A 265 12.18 18.71 12.22
N GLN A 266 11.68 17.47 12.23
CA GLN A 266 12.49 16.32 12.62
C GLN A 266 13.41 15.89 11.46
N ILE A 267 14.72 15.92 11.65
CA ILE A 267 15.70 15.46 10.66
C ILE A 267 15.79 13.92 10.71
N LYS A 268 14.87 13.28 9.97
CA LYS A 268 14.69 11.83 9.86
C LYS A 268 14.04 11.49 8.51
N ASN A 269 14.04 10.19 8.19
CA ASN A 269 13.39 9.59 7.02
C ASN A 269 14.02 10.01 5.67
N GLY A 270 15.32 10.28 5.64
CA GLY A 270 16.07 10.67 4.43
C GLY A 270 16.45 12.15 4.38
N LEU A 271 15.80 13.01 5.18
CA LEU A 271 16.14 14.44 5.29
C LEU A 271 17.56 14.66 5.81
N GLU A 272 18.06 13.74 6.63
CA GLU A 272 19.43 13.73 7.12
C GLU A 272 20.48 13.80 5.99
N THR A 273 20.24 13.13 4.87
CA THR A 273 21.14 13.13 3.71
C THR A 273 21.15 14.49 3.04
N THR A 274 19.96 15.04 2.76
CA THR A 274 19.79 16.35 2.13
C THR A 274 20.42 17.47 2.97
N VAL A 275 20.13 17.51 4.27
CA VAL A 275 20.66 18.53 5.18
C VAL A 275 22.19 18.45 5.24
N LYS A 276 22.74 17.24 5.35
CA LYS A 276 24.19 17.04 5.38
C LYS A 276 24.89 17.49 4.09
N GLU A 277 24.26 17.30 2.93
CA GLU A 277 24.80 17.80 1.66
C GLU A 277 24.71 19.33 1.57
N TYR A 278 23.57 19.89 1.99
CA TYR A 278 23.33 21.34 1.98
C TYR A 278 24.27 22.10 2.92
N GLU A 279 24.51 21.60 4.14
CA GLU A 279 25.37 22.24 5.14
C GLU A 279 26.86 22.22 4.77
N LYS A 280 27.26 21.35 3.83
CA LYS A 280 28.63 21.30 3.31
C LYS A 280 28.92 22.33 2.21
N LEU A 281 27.89 23.00 1.69
CA LEU A 281 28.05 23.98 0.63
C LEU A 281 28.69 25.28 1.16
N GLU A 282 29.38 26.00 0.28
CA GLU A 282 29.83 27.35 0.56
C GLU A 282 28.64 28.28 0.84
N LYS A 283 28.82 29.28 1.72
CA LYS A 283 27.70 30.14 2.19
C LYS A 283 26.91 30.81 1.06
N SER A 284 27.61 31.26 0.01
CA SER A 284 26.98 31.88 -1.16
C SER A 284 26.16 30.88 -1.96
N GLU A 285 26.64 29.65 -2.09
CA GLU A 285 25.98 28.57 -2.80
C GLU A 285 24.76 28.02 -2.05
N ALA A 286 24.91 27.78 -0.73
CA ALA A 286 23.81 27.41 0.14
C ALA A 286 22.67 28.45 0.07
N LYS A 287 23.00 29.74 0.13
CA LYS A 287 22.02 30.83 0.00
C LYS A 287 21.30 30.79 -1.34
N LYS A 288 22.02 30.52 -2.42
CA LYS A 288 21.44 30.40 -3.76
C LYS A 288 20.49 29.21 -3.85
N ILE A 289 20.92 28.01 -3.48
CA ILE A 289 20.06 26.81 -3.48
C ILE A 289 18.81 27.02 -2.62
N LYS A 290 18.96 27.63 -1.45
CA LYS A 290 17.83 27.96 -0.58
C LYS A 290 16.82 28.84 -1.31
N ASN A 291 17.26 29.96 -1.88
CA ASN A 291 16.36 30.88 -2.56
C ASN A 291 15.69 30.23 -3.77
N ASP A 292 16.47 29.56 -4.62
CA ASP A 292 15.96 28.95 -5.85
C ASP A 292 14.98 27.80 -5.52
N PHE A 293 15.22 27.00 -4.47
CA PHE A 293 14.30 25.94 -4.06
C PHE A 293 13.02 26.48 -3.41
N LEU A 294 13.12 27.55 -2.60
CA LEU A 294 11.94 28.23 -2.04
C LEU A 294 11.05 28.76 -3.17
N GLU A 295 11.65 29.42 -4.16
CA GLU A 295 10.94 29.95 -5.33
C GLU A 295 10.30 28.84 -6.16
N LEU A 296 11.04 27.75 -6.45
CA LEU A 296 10.49 26.59 -7.13
C LEU A 296 9.27 26.03 -6.39
N TYR A 297 9.40 25.78 -5.09
CA TYR A 297 8.33 25.17 -4.28
C TYR A 297 7.09 26.08 -4.21
N GLU A 298 7.27 27.38 -3.98
CA GLU A 298 6.17 28.35 -3.83
C GLU A 298 5.40 28.60 -5.13
N ASN A 299 6.09 28.53 -6.27
CA ASN A 299 5.47 28.74 -7.59
C ASN A 299 4.92 27.45 -8.22
N SER A 300 5.08 26.29 -7.56
CA SER A 300 4.63 25.01 -8.11
C SER A 300 3.20 24.67 -7.69
N PRO A 301 2.36 24.18 -8.61
CA PRO A 301 1.02 23.74 -8.26
C PRO A 301 1.07 22.42 -7.47
N LEU A 302 0.05 22.17 -6.64
CA LEU A 302 -0.07 20.93 -5.86
C LEU A 302 -0.13 19.68 -6.75
N TYR A 303 -0.83 19.78 -7.87
CA TYR A 303 -0.92 18.78 -8.94
C TYR A 303 -1.12 19.50 -10.28
N LEU A 304 -0.87 18.83 -11.39
CA LEU A 304 -1.02 19.38 -12.75
C LEU A 304 -2.17 18.70 -13.48
N MET A 305 -2.90 19.46 -14.30
CA MET A 305 -3.90 19.03 -15.26
C MET A 305 -3.36 19.41 -16.64
N LEU A 306 -3.05 18.40 -17.43
CA LEU A 306 -2.41 18.54 -18.72
C LEU A 306 -3.36 18.02 -19.79
N ASP A 307 -3.10 18.36 -21.05
CA ASP A 307 -3.92 17.98 -22.20
C ASP A 307 -5.42 18.24 -21.97
N ASN A 308 -5.79 19.49 -21.69
CA ASN A 308 -7.18 19.91 -21.52
C ASN A 308 -7.93 19.08 -20.44
N GLY A 309 -7.22 18.66 -19.39
CA GLY A 309 -7.75 17.87 -18.29
C GLY A 309 -7.80 16.36 -18.54
N ASN A 310 -7.27 15.85 -19.66
CA ASN A 310 -7.18 14.41 -19.93
C ASN A 310 -6.05 13.71 -19.17
N LEU A 311 -5.05 14.44 -18.72
CA LEU A 311 -3.93 13.94 -17.93
C LEU A 311 -3.85 14.72 -16.62
N VAL A 312 -3.64 14.03 -15.51
CA VAL A 312 -3.38 14.62 -14.21
C VAL A 312 -2.14 13.99 -13.61
N VAL A 313 -1.21 14.83 -13.16
CA VAL A 313 0.00 14.38 -12.46
C VAL A 313 -0.08 14.87 -11.02
N ALA A 314 -0.03 13.93 -10.08
CA ALA A 314 -0.13 14.19 -8.65
C ALA A 314 0.88 13.30 -7.91
N HIS A 315 1.51 13.78 -6.85
CA HIS A 315 2.61 13.06 -6.20
C HIS A 315 2.17 11.70 -5.61
N ALA A 316 1.20 11.67 -4.69
CA ALA A 316 0.66 10.43 -4.13
C ALA A 316 -0.66 9.95 -4.80
N GLY A 317 -1.15 10.71 -5.78
CA GLY A 317 -2.43 10.48 -6.46
C GLY A 317 -3.51 11.50 -6.12
N ILE A 318 -4.66 11.39 -6.79
CA ILE A 318 -5.83 12.26 -6.58
C ILE A 318 -7.11 11.59 -7.10
N LYS A 319 -8.23 11.73 -6.36
CA LYS A 319 -9.56 11.22 -6.76
C LYS A 319 -10.27 12.21 -7.69
N GLU A 320 -11.16 11.73 -8.56
CA GLU A 320 -11.82 12.58 -9.57
C GLU A 320 -12.60 13.75 -8.95
N GLU A 321 -13.31 13.51 -7.85
CA GLU A 321 -14.11 14.52 -7.14
C GLU A 321 -13.27 15.63 -6.48
N MET A 322 -11.95 15.41 -6.37
CA MET A 322 -10.97 16.35 -5.82
C MET A 322 -10.32 17.23 -6.90
N ILE A 323 -10.42 16.84 -8.17
CA ILE A 323 -9.79 17.57 -9.28
C ILE A 323 -10.45 18.95 -9.47
N GLY A 324 -9.61 19.99 -9.58
CA GLY A 324 -10.02 21.39 -9.68
C GLY A 324 -10.41 22.03 -8.33
N LYS A 325 -10.11 21.37 -7.20
CA LYS A 325 -10.39 21.88 -5.85
C LYS A 325 -9.13 21.93 -5.00
N LEU A 326 -9.18 22.73 -3.94
CA LEU A 326 -8.14 22.84 -2.93
C LEU A 326 -8.78 22.90 -1.54
N SER A 327 -8.38 21.98 -0.67
CA SER A 327 -8.67 21.98 0.75
C SER A 327 -7.52 21.26 1.46
N LYS A 328 -7.36 21.43 2.77
CA LYS A 328 -6.39 20.65 3.56
C LYS A 328 -6.49 19.14 3.28
N LYS A 329 -7.71 18.59 3.20
CA LYS A 329 -7.94 17.18 2.87
C LYS A 329 -7.34 16.78 1.51
N ILE A 330 -7.47 17.63 0.49
CA ILE A 330 -6.92 17.38 -0.84
C ILE A 330 -5.39 17.52 -0.81
N ILE A 331 -4.86 18.54 -0.13
CA ILE A 331 -3.41 18.72 0.04
C ILE A 331 -2.81 17.48 0.70
N ASP A 332 -3.42 17.03 1.80
CA ASP A 332 -2.97 15.85 2.53
C ASP A 332 -3.06 14.59 1.66
N PHE A 333 -4.14 14.43 0.88
CA PHE A 333 -4.28 13.30 -0.04
C PHE A 333 -3.19 13.29 -1.12
N VAL A 334 -2.94 14.43 -1.77
CA VAL A 334 -1.95 14.54 -2.86
C VAL A 334 -0.53 14.37 -2.35
N LEU A 335 -0.21 14.82 -1.13
CA LEU A 335 1.12 14.69 -0.55
C LEU A 335 1.35 13.34 0.15
N TYR A 336 0.32 12.76 0.77
CA TYR A 336 0.50 11.59 1.66
C TYR A 336 -0.26 10.33 1.22
N GLY A 337 -1.16 10.43 0.25
CA GLY A 337 -2.02 9.35 -0.26
C GLY A 337 -3.34 9.23 0.51
N ASP A 338 -4.09 8.13 0.27
CA ASP A 338 -5.39 7.84 0.89
C ASP A 338 -5.25 7.40 2.36
N VAL A 339 -4.73 8.29 3.22
CA VAL A 339 -4.54 8.02 4.64
C VAL A 339 -5.89 7.93 5.37
N THR A 340 -6.13 6.83 6.08
CA THR A 340 -7.43 6.59 6.77
C THR A 340 -7.56 7.36 8.09
N GLY A 341 -6.52 8.08 8.50
CA GLY A 341 -6.42 8.71 9.83
C GLY A 341 -6.04 7.73 10.93
N GLU A 342 -6.14 6.42 10.67
CA GLU A 342 -5.61 5.39 11.54
C GLU A 342 -4.12 5.22 11.29
N VAL A 343 -3.38 5.01 12.37
CA VAL A 343 -2.00 4.56 12.28
C VAL A 343 -1.97 3.05 12.52
N ASP A 344 -1.16 2.35 11.75
CA ASP A 344 -0.86 0.95 12.03
C ASP A 344 -0.09 0.84 13.35
N ASP A 345 0.17 -0.39 13.79
CA ASP A 345 0.90 -0.67 15.03
C ASP A 345 2.35 -0.11 15.04
N LYS A 346 2.82 0.51 13.93
CA LYS A 346 4.12 1.18 13.79
C LYS A 346 4.00 2.72 13.87
N GLY A 347 2.80 3.26 14.11
CA GLY A 347 2.55 4.70 14.10
C GLY A 347 2.55 5.31 12.69
N LEU A 348 2.46 4.48 11.63
CA LEU A 348 2.43 4.94 10.24
C LEU A 348 0.98 4.97 9.73
N PRO A 349 0.59 5.97 8.92
CA PRO A 349 -0.77 6.03 8.39
C PRO A 349 -1.14 4.78 7.57
N ILE A 350 -2.26 4.13 7.94
CA ILE A 350 -2.92 3.12 7.11
C ILE A 350 -3.42 3.82 5.85
N ARG A 351 -3.21 3.20 4.68
CA ARG A 351 -3.60 3.77 3.38
C ARG A 351 -4.61 2.87 2.68
N GLY A 352 -5.67 3.47 2.13
CA GLY A 352 -6.61 2.81 1.24
C GLY A 352 -6.05 2.63 -0.18
N ASP A 353 -6.67 1.75 -0.96
CA ASP A 353 -6.40 1.58 -2.38
C ASP A 353 -7.43 2.39 -3.20
N TRP A 354 -7.19 3.69 -3.28
CA TRP A 354 -8.05 4.59 -4.05
C TRP A 354 -8.00 4.32 -5.56
N ALA A 355 -6.84 3.86 -6.06
CA ALA A 355 -6.60 3.63 -7.48
C ALA A 355 -7.46 2.47 -8.02
N ALA A 356 -7.63 1.40 -7.24
CA ALA A 356 -8.54 0.30 -7.57
C ALA A 356 -10.01 0.75 -7.72
N ASN A 357 -10.39 1.84 -7.07
CA ASN A 357 -11.76 2.39 -7.10
C ASN A 357 -11.88 3.67 -7.95
N TYR A 358 -10.87 3.99 -8.77
CA TYR A 358 -10.89 5.16 -9.63
C TYR A 358 -11.59 4.87 -10.97
N TYR A 359 -12.67 5.59 -11.25
CA TYR A 359 -13.45 5.48 -12.50
C TYR A 359 -13.51 6.78 -13.30
N GLY A 360 -12.66 7.75 -12.96
CA GLY A 360 -12.69 9.06 -13.58
C GLY A 360 -12.13 9.09 -14.99
N LYS A 361 -12.53 10.13 -15.73
CA LYS A 361 -12.10 10.30 -17.14
C LYS A 361 -10.63 10.69 -17.28
N PRO A 362 -10.05 11.57 -16.45
CA PRO A 362 -8.64 11.92 -16.57
C PRO A 362 -7.72 10.73 -16.26
N MET A 363 -6.61 10.62 -16.98
CA MET A 363 -5.53 9.70 -16.62
C MET A 363 -4.75 10.25 -15.43
N ILE A 364 -4.58 9.48 -14.36
CA ILE A 364 -3.81 9.91 -13.19
C ILE A 364 -2.44 9.23 -13.18
N VAL A 365 -1.36 10.01 -13.23
CA VAL A 365 0.03 9.52 -13.09
C VAL A 365 0.55 9.97 -11.73
N TYR A 366 1.08 9.04 -10.95
CA TYR A 366 1.51 9.31 -9.57
C TYR A 366 2.69 8.44 -9.11
N GLY A 367 3.22 8.73 -7.92
CA GLY A 367 4.38 8.08 -7.29
C GLY A 367 4.17 7.85 -5.77
N HIS A 368 5.14 8.26 -4.95
CA HIS A 368 5.17 8.26 -3.47
C HIS A 368 5.23 6.91 -2.76
N THR A 369 4.53 5.90 -3.28
CA THR A 369 4.55 4.56 -2.72
C THR A 369 5.24 3.64 -3.72
N PRO A 370 6.51 3.27 -3.51
CA PRO A 370 7.24 2.44 -4.44
C PRO A 370 6.48 1.14 -4.76
N VAL A 371 6.47 0.75 -6.02
CA VAL A 371 5.95 -0.53 -6.54
C VAL A 371 7.03 -1.26 -7.32
N SER A 372 7.01 -2.59 -7.35
CA SER A 372 8.01 -3.36 -8.11
C SER A 372 7.88 -3.16 -9.62
N LYS A 373 6.65 -2.94 -10.12
CA LYS A 373 6.36 -2.63 -11.52
C LYS A 373 5.29 -1.55 -11.63
N ALA A 374 5.51 -0.58 -12.52
CA ALA A 374 4.47 0.36 -12.92
C ALA A 374 3.44 -0.34 -13.83
N VAL A 375 2.19 -0.41 -13.37
CA VAL A 375 1.07 -1.06 -14.06
C VAL A 375 -0.12 -0.12 -14.06
N PHE A 376 -0.83 -0.05 -15.19
CA PHE A 376 -2.10 0.68 -15.26
C PHE A 376 -3.17 -0.05 -14.46
N VAL A 377 -3.79 0.65 -13.51
CA VAL A 377 -4.96 0.20 -12.75
C VAL A 377 -6.08 1.19 -13.03
N ASN A 378 -7.13 0.73 -13.70
CA ASN A 378 -8.13 1.59 -14.32
C ASN A 378 -7.45 2.65 -15.20
N ASN A 379 -7.78 3.93 -15.04
CA ASN A 379 -7.14 5.04 -15.75
C ASN A 379 -6.02 5.69 -14.91
N THR A 380 -5.39 4.96 -14.00
CA THR A 380 -4.32 5.47 -13.14
C THR A 380 -3.05 4.62 -13.27
N ILE A 381 -1.89 5.20 -12.99
CA ILE A 381 -0.61 4.47 -12.95
C ILE A 381 0.34 5.06 -11.91
N ASN A 382 0.85 4.18 -11.05
CA ASN A 382 1.97 4.48 -10.16
C ASN A 382 3.28 4.18 -10.87
N ILE A 383 4.13 5.19 -11.04
CA ILE A 383 5.44 5.08 -11.71
C ILE A 383 6.62 5.08 -10.75
N ASP A 384 6.41 5.26 -9.44
CA ASP A 384 7.48 5.17 -8.46
C ASP A 384 7.88 3.71 -8.23
N GLN A 385 9.09 3.35 -8.66
CA GLN A 385 9.67 2.03 -8.46
C GLN A 385 10.84 2.03 -7.47
N GLY A 386 10.99 3.08 -6.67
CA GLY A 386 11.93 3.11 -5.54
C GLY A 386 13.40 3.16 -5.96
N ALA A 387 13.78 4.06 -6.88
CA ALA A 387 15.17 4.24 -7.34
C ALA A 387 16.18 4.35 -6.19
N SER A 388 15.88 5.19 -5.18
CA SER A 388 16.73 5.36 -3.98
C SER A 388 16.88 4.10 -3.12
N MET A 389 16.02 3.11 -3.31
CA MET A 389 16.03 1.84 -2.58
C MET A 389 16.65 0.69 -3.41
N GLY A 390 17.20 1.00 -4.60
CA GLY A 390 17.78 -0.01 -5.50
C GLY A 390 16.81 -0.53 -6.56
N GLY A 391 15.61 0.05 -6.67
CA GLY A 391 14.68 -0.24 -7.76
C GLY A 391 15.05 0.50 -9.06
N SER A 392 14.05 0.97 -9.79
CA SER A 392 14.25 1.74 -11.03
C SER A 392 13.75 3.18 -10.89
N LEU A 393 14.39 4.12 -11.60
CA LEU A 393 13.81 5.43 -11.87
C LEU A 393 13.05 5.34 -13.20
N THR A 394 11.78 5.71 -13.19
CA THR A 394 10.86 5.43 -14.30
C THR A 394 10.16 6.69 -14.79
N ALA A 395 10.04 6.79 -16.11
CA ALA A 395 9.28 7.80 -16.80
C ALA A 395 8.10 7.17 -17.58
N LEU A 396 6.95 7.84 -17.59
CA LEU A 396 5.86 7.59 -18.53
C LEU A 396 5.91 8.61 -19.66
N ARG A 397 5.98 8.15 -20.92
CA ARG A 397 5.82 9.00 -22.10
C ARG A 397 4.34 9.21 -22.39
N TYR A 398 3.91 10.45 -22.53
CA TYR A 398 2.53 10.81 -22.89
C TYR A 398 2.52 11.62 -24.19
N PRO A 399 1.62 11.32 -25.15
CA PRO A 399 0.43 10.45 -25.04
C PRO A 399 0.68 8.96 -25.36
N GLU A 400 1.92 8.56 -25.63
CA GLU A 400 2.25 7.20 -26.09
C GLU A 400 2.00 6.10 -25.05
N LYS A 401 1.94 6.47 -23.77
CA LYS A 401 1.79 5.60 -22.60
C LYS A 401 2.90 4.54 -22.46
N GLY A 402 4.06 4.79 -23.08
CA GLY A 402 5.24 3.93 -22.98
C GLY A 402 6.03 4.22 -21.70
N LEU A 403 6.51 3.18 -21.02
CA LEU A 403 7.39 3.31 -19.86
C LEU A 403 8.86 3.24 -20.29
N VAL A 404 9.67 4.15 -19.77
CA VAL A 404 11.12 4.15 -19.93
C VAL A 404 11.73 4.17 -18.54
N SER A 405 12.55 3.18 -18.21
CA SER A 405 13.17 3.07 -16.89
C SER A 405 14.68 2.89 -16.99
N VAL A 406 15.37 3.28 -15.93
CA VAL A 406 16.79 2.98 -15.68
C VAL A 406 16.92 2.35 -14.30
N GLN A 407 17.70 1.26 -14.23
CA GLN A 407 17.96 0.57 -12.98
C GLN A 407 18.91 1.41 -12.11
N SER A 408 18.59 1.50 -10.82
CA SER A 408 19.42 2.21 -9.86
C SER A 408 20.82 1.59 -9.75
N GLN A 409 21.84 2.44 -9.65
CA GLN A 409 23.24 2.01 -9.52
C GLN A 409 23.57 1.53 -8.10
N GLY A 410 22.65 1.69 -7.14
CA GLY A 410 22.80 1.13 -5.80
C GLY A 410 21.60 1.37 -4.88
N THR A 411 21.65 0.76 -3.70
CA THR A 411 20.69 0.99 -2.63
C THR A 411 21.21 2.10 -1.72
N TYR A 412 20.73 3.33 -1.93
CA TYR A 412 21.17 4.52 -1.18
C TYR A 412 20.43 4.72 0.14
N TYR A 413 19.21 4.20 0.23
CA TYR A 413 18.38 4.33 1.41
C TYR A 413 17.69 3.03 1.76
N ARG A 414 18.06 2.53 2.95
CA ARG A 414 17.47 1.37 3.59
C ARG A 414 16.49 1.86 4.66
N GLY A 415 15.24 2.14 4.27
CA GLY A 415 14.28 2.71 5.22
C GLY A 415 12.85 2.97 4.74
N GLY A 416 12.51 2.61 3.50
CA GLY A 416 11.12 2.67 3.01
C GLY A 416 10.25 1.56 3.58
N ARG A 417 8.93 1.75 3.54
CA ARG A 417 7.89 0.80 3.98
C ARG A 417 8.16 -0.64 3.48
N GLN A 418 8.75 -0.80 2.29
CA GLN A 418 9.10 -2.08 1.68
C GLN A 418 10.20 -2.85 2.42
N GLN A 419 11.23 -2.19 2.98
CA GLN A 419 12.22 -2.90 3.81
C GLN A 419 11.68 -3.13 5.22
N LYS A 420 10.85 -2.24 5.80
CA LYS A 420 10.12 -2.55 7.05
C LYS A 420 9.00 -3.60 6.90
N GLU A 421 8.70 -4.02 5.68
CA GLU A 421 7.81 -5.12 5.32
C GLU A 421 8.58 -6.36 4.80
N MET A 422 9.89 -6.24 4.53
CA MET A 422 10.80 -7.36 4.26
C MET A 422 11.58 -7.77 5.52
N GLU A 423 12.01 -6.83 6.36
CA GLU A 423 12.69 -7.05 7.65
C GLU A 423 11.75 -7.39 8.80
N ARG A 424 10.42 -7.43 8.58
CA ARG A 424 9.46 -7.91 9.58
C ARG A 424 9.18 -9.40 9.43
N GLU A 425 10.24 -10.17 9.43
CA GLU A 425 10.23 -11.50 10.02
C GLU A 425 10.23 -11.37 11.54
N ILE A 426 9.02 -11.51 12.08
CA ILE A 426 8.74 -11.90 13.46
C ILE A 426 9.51 -11.05 14.49
N LYS A 427 8.94 -9.92 14.88
CA LYS A 427 9.36 -9.26 16.11
C LYS A 427 8.96 -10.14 17.29
N LEU A 428 9.89 -10.96 17.77
CA LEU A 428 9.75 -11.71 19.03
C LEU A 428 9.30 -10.79 20.18
N ASP A 429 9.72 -9.52 20.16
CA ASP A 429 9.36 -8.51 21.17
C ASP A 429 7.86 -8.13 21.19
N ASP A 430 7.10 -8.42 20.12
CA ASP A 430 5.65 -8.22 20.09
C ASP A 430 4.91 -9.36 20.84
N TYR A 431 5.58 -10.50 21.08
CA TYR A 431 5.04 -11.65 21.82
C TYR A 431 5.59 -11.68 23.23
N LYS A 432 4.92 -10.99 24.17
CA LYS A 432 5.41 -10.84 25.55
C LYS A 432 5.60 -12.17 26.31
N GLU A 433 4.85 -13.24 25.97
CA GLU A 433 4.93 -14.54 26.69
C GLU A 433 4.57 -15.80 25.87
N SER A 434 3.70 -15.73 24.85
CA SER A 434 3.28 -16.89 24.02
C SER A 434 2.54 -16.48 22.74
N LEU A 435 2.53 -17.35 21.74
CA LEU A 435 1.69 -17.25 20.54
C LEU A 435 0.47 -18.17 20.69
N SER A 436 -0.73 -17.67 20.39
CA SER A 436 -1.97 -18.45 20.44
C SER A 436 -2.64 -18.49 19.08
N LEU A 437 -2.69 -19.68 18.49
CA LEU A 437 -3.33 -19.95 17.20
C LEU A 437 -4.63 -20.71 17.43
N ARG A 438 -5.47 -20.77 16.40
CA ARG A 438 -6.68 -21.60 16.40
C ARG A 438 -6.66 -22.53 15.21
N ASP A 439 -6.96 -23.81 15.43
CA ASP A 439 -7.19 -24.76 14.34
C ASP A 439 -8.53 -24.47 13.64
N ARG A 440 -8.92 -25.32 12.67
CA ARG A 440 -10.18 -25.12 11.94
C ARG A 440 -11.44 -25.43 12.74
N HIS A 441 -11.31 -26.12 13.87
CA HIS A 441 -12.39 -26.44 14.80
C HIS A 441 -12.44 -25.44 15.97
N ASP A 442 -11.71 -24.33 15.85
CA ASP A 442 -11.62 -23.26 16.84
C ASP A 442 -10.88 -23.67 18.14
N HIS A 443 -10.19 -24.81 18.16
CA HIS A 443 -9.36 -25.21 19.29
C HIS A 443 -8.11 -24.33 19.38
N LYS A 444 -7.81 -23.87 20.59
CA LYS A 444 -6.65 -23.02 20.85
C LYS A 444 -5.36 -23.84 20.94
N ILE A 445 -4.41 -23.56 20.05
CA ILE A 445 -3.05 -24.09 20.08
C ILE A 445 -2.16 -23.01 20.69
N LYS A 446 -1.55 -23.32 21.85
CA LYS A 446 -0.60 -22.41 22.52
C LYS A 446 0.83 -22.84 22.20
N ILE A 447 1.64 -21.86 21.82
CA ILE A 447 3.08 -21.97 21.57
C ILE A 447 3.76 -21.06 22.58
N ASP A 448 4.65 -21.63 23.40
CA ASP A 448 5.37 -20.82 24.38
C ASP A 448 6.48 -19.98 23.71
N PHE A 449 7.03 -19.03 24.46
CA PHE A 449 8.04 -18.12 23.93
C PHE A 449 9.35 -18.82 23.54
N ALA A 450 9.74 -19.91 24.22
CA ALA A 450 10.97 -20.63 23.92
C ALA A 450 10.87 -21.39 22.59
N GLU A 451 9.74 -22.06 22.37
CA GLU A 451 9.41 -22.74 21.12
C GLU A 451 9.27 -21.76 19.95
N LEU A 452 8.62 -20.62 20.21
CA LEU A 452 8.50 -19.53 19.25
C LEU A 452 9.88 -19.03 18.82
N ARG A 453 10.76 -18.73 19.77
CA ARG A 453 12.12 -18.26 19.51
C ARG A 453 12.93 -19.24 18.68
N ASN A 454 12.94 -20.52 19.06
CA ASN A 454 13.65 -21.55 18.31
C ASN A 454 13.15 -21.66 16.86
N THR A 455 11.82 -21.55 16.67
CA THR A 455 11.21 -21.59 15.34
C THR A 455 11.59 -20.38 14.49
N VAL A 456 11.57 -19.19 15.09
CA VAL A 456 12.01 -17.95 14.44
C VAL A 456 13.46 -18.05 14.01
N ASP A 457 14.34 -18.54 14.89
CA ASP A 457 15.76 -18.69 14.60
C ASP A 457 15.98 -19.69 13.45
N THR A 458 15.22 -20.79 13.41
CA THR A 458 15.22 -21.77 12.29
C THR A 458 14.83 -21.11 10.97
N LEU A 459 13.79 -20.27 10.98
CA LEU A 459 13.29 -19.57 9.78
C LEU A 459 14.26 -18.48 9.31
N ARG A 460 14.83 -17.71 10.24
CA ARG A 460 15.82 -16.66 9.95
C ARG A 460 17.12 -17.19 9.36
N ALA A 461 17.52 -18.41 9.72
CA ALA A 461 18.67 -19.05 9.09
C ALA A 461 18.46 -19.34 7.59
N LYS A 462 17.23 -19.16 7.07
CA LYS A 462 16.81 -19.44 5.70
C LYS A 462 16.30 -18.19 4.97
N GLU A 463 17.05 -17.09 5.05
CA GLU A 463 16.68 -15.75 4.53
C GLU A 463 16.27 -15.74 3.05
N ASP A 464 16.85 -16.62 2.21
CA ASP A 464 16.59 -16.61 0.77
C ASP A 464 15.22 -17.21 0.39
N ILE A 465 14.70 -18.15 1.18
CA ILE A 465 13.45 -18.87 0.87
C ILE A 465 12.25 -18.35 1.64
N ILE A 466 12.45 -17.61 2.72
CA ILE A 466 11.39 -17.22 3.64
C ILE A 466 10.23 -16.45 2.99
N LYS A 467 10.56 -15.59 2.02
CA LYS A 467 9.62 -14.82 1.19
C LYS A 467 8.70 -15.70 0.32
N TRP A 468 9.10 -16.96 0.10
CA TRP A 468 8.37 -17.96 -0.65
C TRP A 468 7.52 -18.90 0.21
N ILE A 469 7.69 -18.89 1.54
CA ILE A 469 7.02 -19.85 2.42
C ILE A 469 5.55 -19.46 2.61
N ILE A 470 4.67 -20.17 1.90
CA ILE A 470 3.21 -20.04 2.03
C ILE A 470 2.54 -21.33 2.51
N TYR A 471 3.30 -22.41 2.59
CA TYR A 471 2.84 -23.73 3.01
C TYR A 471 4.01 -24.52 3.60
N ILE A 472 3.76 -25.26 4.68
CA ILE A 472 4.73 -26.17 5.29
C ILE A 472 4.15 -27.58 5.26
N PRO A 473 4.79 -28.56 4.60
CA PRO A 473 4.35 -29.94 4.68
C PRO A 473 4.47 -30.42 6.14
N PRO A 474 3.47 -31.13 6.66
CA PRO A 474 3.54 -31.69 8.00
C PRO A 474 4.50 -32.87 8.01
N ILE A 475 5.19 -33.06 9.13
CA ILE A 475 5.96 -34.29 9.31
C ILE A 475 4.97 -35.47 9.39
N LEU A 476 5.28 -36.53 8.65
CA LEU A 476 4.45 -37.72 8.57
C LEU A 476 4.88 -38.74 9.64
N PRO A 477 4.01 -39.06 10.60
CA PRO A 477 4.29 -40.09 11.60
C PRO A 477 4.11 -41.49 11.00
N SER A 478 4.77 -42.47 11.62
CA SER A 478 4.49 -43.89 11.37
C SER A 478 3.58 -44.46 12.44
N ILE A 479 2.91 -45.57 12.13
CA ILE A 479 2.10 -46.28 13.11
C ILE A 479 2.96 -46.99 14.17
N ASN A 480 4.15 -47.47 13.77
CA ASN A 480 5.16 -48.08 14.62
C ASN A 480 6.55 -48.05 13.92
N ASN A 481 7.61 -48.46 14.60
CA ASN A 481 8.97 -48.53 14.02
C ASN A 481 9.39 -49.98 13.72
N GLU A 482 8.44 -50.86 13.35
CA GLU A 482 8.72 -52.25 13.01
C GLU A 482 9.16 -52.41 11.54
N SER A 483 9.08 -53.62 10.97
CA SER A 483 9.39 -53.85 9.56
C SER A 483 8.46 -53.04 8.64
N LEU A 484 8.92 -52.74 7.42
CA LEU A 484 8.13 -52.01 6.43
C LEU A 484 6.81 -52.70 6.10
N GLU A 485 6.83 -54.04 6.07
CA GLU A 485 5.66 -54.89 5.91
C GLU A 485 4.68 -54.72 7.08
N SER A 486 5.17 -54.78 8.32
CA SER A 486 4.34 -54.56 9.51
C SER A 486 3.74 -53.16 9.53
N GLN A 487 4.54 -52.13 9.21
CA GLN A 487 4.07 -50.75 9.13
C GLN A 487 2.94 -50.60 8.10
N LEU A 488 3.11 -51.16 6.89
CA LEU A 488 2.06 -51.14 5.85
C LEU A 488 0.80 -51.87 6.30
N GLN A 489 0.93 -53.08 6.84
CA GLN A 489 -0.20 -53.88 7.31
C GLN A 489 -0.98 -53.18 8.42
N ASN A 490 -0.28 -52.60 9.38
CA ASN A 490 -0.89 -51.87 10.49
C ASN A 490 -1.54 -50.56 10.02
N SER A 491 -0.93 -49.83 9.08
CA SER A 491 -1.52 -48.64 8.48
C SER A 491 -2.84 -48.95 7.77
N MET A 492 -2.91 -50.05 7.01
CA MET A 492 -4.16 -50.48 6.37
C MET A 492 -5.22 -50.86 7.39
N LYS A 493 -4.85 -51.62 8.43
CA LYS A 493 -5.73 -51.96 9.55
C LYS A 493 -6.26 -50.71 10.27
N TYR A 494 -5.43 -49.70 10.48
CA TYR A 494 -5.82 -48.43 11.08
C TYR A 494 -6.98 -47.77 10.33
N TYR A 495 -6.89 -47.69 9.00
CA TYR A 495 -7.94 -47.14 8.14
C TYR A 495 -9.19 -48.03 8.12
N LYS A 496 -9.02 -49.36 8.03
CA LYS A 496 -10.13 -50.32 8.06
C LYS A 496 -10.98 -50.21 9.32
N GLU A 497 -10.34 -50.16 10.49
CA GLU A 497 -11.02 -49.99 11.79
C GLU A 497 -11.80 -48.69 11.92
N ARG A 498 -11.53 -47.72 11.03
CA ARG A 498 -12.19 -46.40 10.95
C ARG A 498 -13.14 -46.30 9.76
N SER A 499 -13.57 -47.43 9.21
CA SER A 499 -14.54 -47.54 8.11
C SER A 499 -14.04 -46.95 6.78
N PHE A 500 -12.74 -47.05 6.52
CA PHE A 500 -12.15 -46.79 5.21
C PHE A 500 -11.71 -48.13 4.61
N ASP A 501 -12.49 -48.66 3.67
CA ASP A 501 -12.23 -49.98 3.07
C ASP A 501 -11.11 -49.94 2.03
N LYS A 502 -10.79 -48.76 1.50
CA LYS A 502 -9.76 -48.53 0.48
C LYS A 502 -8.75 -47.49 0.93
N VAL A 503 -7.50 -47.70 0.53
CA VAL A 503 -6.38 -46.79 0.74
C VAL A 503 -5.61 -46.58 -0.56
N ILE A 504 -4.98 -45.42 -0.67
CA ILE A 504 -4.00 -45.13 -1.70
C ILE A 504 -2.62 -45.34 -1.08
N ILE A 505 -1.83 -46.21 -1.71
CA ILE A 505 -0.45 -46.43 -1.33
C ILE A 505 0.43 -45.75 -2.36
N GLU A 506 1.23 -44.80 -1.88
CA GLU A 506 2.10 -43.96 -2.68
C GLU A 506 3.57 -44.30 -2.36
N PRO A 507 4.30 -44.93 -3.30
CA PRO A 507 5.72 -45.18 -3.11
C PRO A 507 6.51 -43.87 -3.17
N ARG A 508 7.56 -43.76 -2.35
CA ARG A 508 8.36 -42.54 -2.18
C ARG A 508 9.85 -42.84 -2.28
N PHE A 509 10.59 -41.90 -2.85
CA PHE A 509 12.05 -41.97 -2.94
C PHE A 509 12.73 -41.38 -1.70
N SER A 510 12.04 -40.44 -1.04
CA SER A 510 12.48 -39.81 0.20
C SER A 510 11.36 -39.81 1.24
N SER A 511 11.73 -39.79 2.52
CA SER A 511 10.82 -39.52 3.64
C SER A 511 10.43 -38.04 3.74
N GLU A 512 11.15 -37.14 3.05
CA GLU A 512 10.91 -35.69 3.07
C GLU A 512 10.69 -35.14 1.66
N SER A 513 9.56 -34.45 1.47
CA SER A 513 9.22 -33.76 0.23
C SER A 513 9.77 -32.32 0.22
N ILE A 514 9.84 -31.75 -0.97
CA ILE A 514 10.08 -30.32 -1.16
C ILE A 514 8.80 -29.64 -1.62
N ILE A 515 8.69 -28.33 -1.35
CA ILE A 515 7.68 -27.48 -1.96
C ILE A 515 8.29 -26.77 -3.16
N MET A 516 7.60 -26.81 -4.29
CA MET A 516 7.96 -26.07 -5.48
C MET A 516 6.87 -25.06 -5.81
N ILE A 517 7.30 -23.84 -6.09
CA ILE A 517 6.46 -22.74 -6.55
C ILE A 517 6.92 -22.38 -7.96
N ILE A 518 5.99 -22.45 -8.91
CA ILE A 518 6.24 -22.19 -10.32
C ILE A 518 5.31 -21.05 -10.75
N CYS A 519 5.86 -19.87 -10.95
CA CYS A 519 5.14 -18.68 -11.38
C CYS A 519 5.09 -18.60 -12.91
N ARG A 520 4.07 -17.93 -13.44
CA ARG A 520 3.94 -17.68 -14.89
C ARG A 520 5.12 -16.89 -15.45
N ASP A 521 5.65 -15.98 -14.66
CA ASP A 521 6.77 -15.11 -14.99
C ASP A 521 7.35 -14.49 -13.72
N GLU A 522 8.46 -13.77 -13.88
CA GLU A 522 9.14 -13.03 -12.82
C GLU A 522 8.25 -11.96 -12.18
N LEU A 523 7.27 -11.42 -12.92
CA LEU A 523 6.36 -10.41 -12.39
C LEU A 523 5.37 -11.01 -11.39
N CYS A 524 4.85 -12.20 -11.70
CA CYS A 524 4.06 -12.97 -10.74
C CYS A 524 4.89 -13.30 -9.50
N ALA A 525 6.13 -13.78 -9.68
CA ALA A 525 7.03 -14.09 -8.56
C ALA A 525 7.29 -12.86 -7.67
N ALA A 526 7.61 -11.71 -8.28
CA ALA A 526 7.82 -10.46 -7.58
C ALA A 526 6.54 -9.96 -6.88
N GLY A 527 5.38 -10.12 -7.51
CA GLY A 527 4.09 -9.64 -7.00
C GLY A 527 3.54 -10.46 -5.82
N TYR A 528 3.67 -11.80 -5.86
CA TYR A 528 3.13 -12.68 -4.83
C TYR A 528 4.14 -13.03 -3.74
N PHE A 529 5.40 -13.23 -4.10
CA PHE A 529 6.42 -13.80 -3.20
C PHE A 529 7.62 -12.87 -2.99
N LYS A 530 7.63 -11.68 -3.63
CA LYS A 530 8.82 -10.80 -3.69
C LYS A 530 10.05 -11.57 -4.23
N GLY A 531 9.78 -12.56 -5.06
CA GLY A 531 10.76 -13.43 -5.70
C GLY A 531 11.46 -12.74 -6.86
N ASP A 532 12.72 -13.08 -7.04
CA ASP A 532 13.63 -12.65 -8.09
C ASP A 532 13.77 -13.68 -9.22
N SER A 533 13.10 -14.82 -9.08
CA SER A 533 13.10 -15.93 -10.02
C SER A 533 11.66 -16.40 -10.26
N PRO A 534 11.26 -16.81 -11.48
CA PRO A 534 9.92 -17.31 -11.77
C PRO A 534 9.65 -18.71 -11.22
N ALA A 535 10.61 -19.37 -10.59
CA ALA A 535 10.42 -20.63 -9.90
C ALA A 535 11.33 -20.75 -8.67
N MET A 536 10.83 -21.39 -7.62
CA MET A 536 11.55 -21.63 -6.37
C MET A 536 11.22 -23.03 -5.84
N ALA A 537 12.22 -23.69 -5.25
CA ALA A 537 12.03 -24.90 -4.47
C ALA A 537 12.58 -24.70 -3.06
N TYR A 538 11.84 -25.14 -2.04
CA TYR A 538 12.28 -25.02 -0.65
C TYR A 538 11.91 -26.23 0.21
N SER A 539 12.66 -26.38 1.29
CA SER A 539 12.38 -27.26 2.43
C SER A 539 12.94 -26.62 3.70
N ILE A 540 12.19 -26.73 4.79
CA ILE A 540 12.62 -26.22 6.09
C ILE A 540 13.60 -27.17 6.76
N TYR A 541 13.39 -28.48 6.64
CA TYR A 541 14.12 -29.48 7.40
C TYR A 541 15.28 -30.09 6.63
N ARG A 542 15.26 -29.99 5.29
CA ARG A 542 16.36 -30.43 4.44
C ARG A 542 17.42 -29.32 4.33
N GLU A 543 18.68 -29.68 4.58
CA GLU A 543 19.82 -28.75 4.44
C GLU A 543 20.16 -28.49 2.97
N GLU A 544 20.21 -29.54 2.14
CA GLU A 544 20.50 -29.43 0.71
C GLU A 544 19.36 -29.97 -0.16
N ILE A 545 18.84 -29.11 -1.04
CA ILE A 545 17.94 -29.53 -2.12
C ILE A 545 18.80 -29.75 -3.36
N VAL A 546 18.82 -30.98 -3.87
CA VAL A 546 19.53 -31.36 -5.10
C VAL A 546 18.72 -30.92 -6.32
N LEU A 547 18.44 -29.61 -6.43
CA LEU A 547 17.90 -28.95 -7.62
C LEU A 547 18.74 -27.72 -7.90
N ASN A 548 19.14 -27.55 -9.16
CA ASN A 548 19.76 -26.33 -9.63
C ASN A 548 18.75 -25.44 -10.36
N ASP A 549 19.07 -24.15 -10.47
CA ASP A 549 18.21 -23.16 -11.13
C ASP A 549 17.90 -23.53 -12.57
N ARG A 550 18.81 -24.21 -13.26
CA ARG A 550 18.61 -24.64 -14.65
C ARG A 550 17.42 -25.60 -14.77
N VAL A 551 17.25 -26.55 -13.85
CA VAL A 551 16.10 -27.47 -13.84
C VAL A 551 14.82 -26.71 -13.52
N LEU A 552 14.83 -25.82 -12.52
CA LEU A 552 13.67 -24.99 -12.16
C LEU A 552 13.22 -24.10 -13.31
N MET A 553 14.16 -23.41 -13.98
CA MET A 553 13.87 -22.55 -15.12
C MET A 553 13.35 -23.35 -16.31
N LYS A 554 13.94 -24.52 -16.59
CA LYS A 554 13.45 -25.40 -17.66
C LYS A 554 12.02 -25.86 -17.37
N LEU A 555 11.75 -26.28 -16.13
CA LEU A 555 10.41 -26.73 -15.74
C LEU A 555 9.37 -25.62 -15.91
N GLN A 556 9.69 -24.42 -15.43
CA GLN A 556 8.85 -23.24 -15.57
C GLN A 556 8.57 -22.91 -17.04
N ALA A 557 9.60 -22.94 -17.88
CA ALA A 557 9.48 -22.70 -19.31
C ALA A 557 8.63 -23.75 -20.02
N ASP A 558 8.82 -25.05 -19.72
CA ASP A 558 8.05 -26.15 -20.31
C ASP A 558 6.54 -26.02 -19.96
N ILE A 559 6.23 -25.75 -18.68
CA ILE A 559 4.85 -25.55 -18.18
C ILE A 559 4.19 -24.34 -18.85
N LYS A 560 4.92 -23.22 -18.96
CA LYS A 560 4.44 -22.01 -19.62
C LYS A 560 4.19 -22.21 -21.10
N ALA A 561 5.16 -22.81 -21.81
CA ALA A 561 5.07 -23.00 -23.26
C ALA A 561 3.90 -23.88 -23.68
N LYS A 562 3.48 -24.81 -22.82
CA LYS A 562 2.31 -25.67 -23.02
C LYS A 562 0.98 -25.06 -22.52
N GLY A 563 0.99 -23.79 -22.10
CA GLY A 563 -0.23 -23.04 -21.78
C GLY A 563 -0.93 -23.44 -20.48
N TYR A 564 -0.18 -23.95 -19.49
CA TYR A 564 -0.76 -24.37 -18.21
C TYR A 564 -1.49 -23.22 -17.50
N PHE A 565 -0.85 -22.06 -17.42
CA PHE A 565 -1.35 -20.89 -16.67
C PHE A 565 -2.65 -20.35 -17.26
N GLU A 566 -2.75 -20.31 -18.59
CA GLU A 566 -3.95 -19.89 -19.33
C GLU A 566 -5.07 -20.92 -19.17
N LYS A 567 -4.76 -22.21 -19.30
CA LYS A 567 -5.75 -23.29 -19.19
C LYS A 567 -6.41 -23.33 -17.81
N TYR A 568 -5.62 -23.14 -16.75
CA TYR A 568 -6.10 -23.18 -15.37
C TYR A 568 -6.41 -21.82 -14.77
N ASN A 569 -6.27 -20.73 -15.56
CA ASN A 569 -6.47 -19.35 -15.13
C ASN A 569 -5.77 -19.04 -13.78
N THR A 570 -4.46 -19.29 -13.76
CA THR A 570 -3.63 -19.14 -12.55
C THR A 570 -2.34 -18.40 -12.84
N GLU A 571 -1.86 -17.65 -11.85
CA GLU A 571 -0.60 -16.90 -11.89
C GLU A 571 0.58 -17.76 -11.44
N PHE A 572 0.37 -18.67 -10.49
CA PHE A 572 1.39 -19.61 -10.00
C PHE A 572 0.80 -20.98 -9.67
N LEU A 573 1.67 -21.98 -9.62
CA LEU A 573 1.39 -23.36 -9.24
C LEU A 573 2.27 -23.73 -8.05
N VAL A 574 1.68 -24.26 -6.98
CA VAL A 574 2.40 -24.81 -5.84
C VAL A 574 2.21 -26.33 -5.82
N ILE A 575 3.32 -27.06 -5.82
CA ILE A 575 3.32 -28.51 -5.73
C ILE A 575 4.23 -28.99 -4.61
N GLU A 576 3.84 -30.08 -3.99
CA GLU A 576 4.72 -30.90 -3.17
C GLU A 576 5.28 -32.01 -4.06
N ALA A 577 6.59 -32.26 -3.97
CA ALA A 577 7.28 -33.23 -4.82
C ALA A 577 8.45 -33.93 -4.13
N ASP A 578 8.76 -35.14 -4.59
CA ASP A 578 10.03 -35.82 -4.34
C ASP A 578 11.03 -35.46 -5.46
N VAL A 579 12.32 -35.44 -5.11
CA VAL A 579 13.42 -35.18 -6.05
C VAL A 579 14.25 -36.45 -6.18
N LEU A 580 14.41 -36.92 -7.42
CA LEU A 580 15.28 -38.04 -7.74
C LEU A 580 16.47 -37.53 -8.55
N SER A 581 17.68 -37.74 -8.05
CA SER A 581 18.93 -37.45 -8.75
C SER A 581 19.65 -38.76 -9.05
N GLN A 582 19.87 -39.06 -10.33
CA GLN A 582 20.64 -40.22 -10.79
C GLN A 582 21.58 -39.81 -11.92
N ALA A 583 22.90 -40.00 -11.73
CA ALA A 583 23.92 -39.85 -12.76
C ALA A 583 23.75 -38.59 -13.65
N ASP A 584 23.66 -37.42 -13.01
CA ASP A 584 23.47 -36.08 -13.59
C ASP A 584 22.08 -35.75 -14.17
N ASP A 585 21.12 -36.68 -14.11
CA ASP A 585 19.72 -36.41 -14.48
C ASP A 585 18.83 -36.21 -13.24
N ILE A 586 18.04 -35.14 -13.26
CA ILE A 586 17.15 -34.74 -12.16
C ILE A 586 15.71 -34.93 -12.62
N SER A 587 15.00 -35.82 -11.96
CA SER A 587 13.57 -36.03 -12.15
C SER A 587 12.79 -35.56 -10.93
N ILE A 588 11.64 -34.95 -11.18
CA ILE A 588 10.73 -34.46 -10.14
C ILE A 588 9.49 -35.35 -10.14
N VAL A 589 9.11 -35.86 -8.99
CA VAL A 589 7.92 -36.71 -8.83
C VAL A 589 6.89 -35.92 -8.03
N PRO A 590 5.91 -35.25 -8.67
CA PRO A 590 4.87 -34.53 -7.95
C PRO A 590 4.00 -35.50 -7.16
N VAL A 591 3.65 -35.11 -5.94
CA VAL A 591 2.86 -35.94 -5.02
C VAL A 591 1.57 -35.27 -4.57
N LYS A 592 1.54 -33.93 -4.59
CA LYS A 592 0.32 -33.16 -4.33
C LYS A 592 0.38 -31.83 -5.06
N ILE A 593 -0.75 -31.43 -5.64
CA ILE A 593 -0.96 -30.04 -6.05
C ILE A 593 -1.55 -29.31 -4.83
N ILE A 594 -0.80 -28.35 -4.31
CA ILE A 594 -1.13 -27.62 -3.08
C ILE A 594 -2.08 -26.47 -3.39
N SER A 595 -1.76 -25.65 -4.40
CA SER A 595 -2.60 -24.53 -4.79
C SER A 595 -2.30 -24.00 -6.19
N HIS A 596 -3.30 -23.27 -6.69
CA HIS A 596 -3.15 -22.24 -7.70
C HIS A 596 -3.27 -20.85 -7.04
N SER A 597 -3.06 -19.79 -7.79
CA SER A 597 -3.15 -18.41 -7.25
C SER A 597 -4.56 -18.00 -6.80
N CYS A 598 -5.58 -18.75 -7.21
CA CYS A 598 -6.99 -18.49 -6.93
C CYS A 598 -7.62 -19.46 -5.92
N GLU A 599 -7.06 -20.65 -5.72
CA GLU A 599 -7.66 -21.71 -4.91
C GLU A 599 -6.59 -22.61 -4.27
N ALA A 600 -6.82 -23.01 -3.01
CA ALA A 600 -6.08 -24.06 -2.34
C ALA A 600 -6.74 -25.43 -2.57
N TYR A 601 -5.94 -26.46 -2.83
CA TYR A 601 -6.41 -27.81 -3.17
C TYR A 601 -6.10 -28.86 -2.10
N THR A 602 -5.65 -28.43 -0.92
CA THR A 602 -5.37 -29.26 0.27
C THR A 602 -6.59 -30.03 0.80
N ASN A 603 -7.80 -29.69 0.35
CA ASN A 603 -9.06 -30.36 0.68
C ASN A 603 -9.58 -31.26 -0.45
N LYS A 604 -8.97 -31.23 -1.64
CA LYS A 604 -9.37 -32.11 -2.74
C LYS A 604 -8.93 -33.53 -2.42
N ASP A 605 -9.80 -34.50 -2.70
CA ASP A 605 -9.55 -35.90 -2.36
C ASP A 605 -8.37 -36.49 -3.14
N ASN A 606 -7.75 -37.53 -2.60
CA ASN A 606 -6.52 -38.10 -3.14
C ASN A 606 -6.68 -38.70 -4.56
N PRO A 607 -7.85 -39.27 -4.98
CA PRO A 607 -8.10 -39.59 -6.38
C PRO A 607 -8.04 -38.36 -7.31
N TRP A 608 -8.58 -37.21 -6.89
CA TRP A 608 -8.50 -35.97 -7.66
C TRP A 608 -7.04 -35.49 -7.76
N GLN A 609 -6.27 -35.61 -6.68
CA GLN A 609 -4.84 -35.27 -6.67
C GLN A 609 -4.09 -36.11 -7.68
N ARG A 610 -4.29 -37.44 -7.67
CA ARG A 610 -3.70 -38.35 -8.64
C ARG A 610 -4.02 -37.96 -10.08
N ASP A 611 -5.31 -37.81 -10.41
CA ASP A 611 -5.73 -37.49 -11.78
C ASP A 611 -5.23 -36.11 -12.23
N SER A 612 -5.05 -35.16 -11.30
CA SER A 612 -4.51 -33.84 -11.60
C SER A 612 -2.99 -33.87 -11.78
N ILE A 613 -2.28 -34.72 -11.05
CA ILE A 613 -0.85 -34.97 -11.24
C ILE A 613 -0.59 -35.67 -12.57
N GLU A 614 -1.40 -36.66 -12.95
CA GLU A 614 -1.30 -37.31 -14.28
C GLU A 614 -1.42 -36.31 -15.43
N ARG A 615 -2.27 -35.28 -15.28
CA ARG A 615 -2.33 -34.17 -16.24
C ARG A 615 -1.11 -33.24 -16.14
N LEU A 616 -0.59 -33.00 -14.93
CA LEU A 616 0.56 -32.11 -14.71
C LEU A 616 1.84 -32.65 -15.33
N ILE A 617 2.09 -33.96 -15.23
CA ILE A 617 3.34 -34.56 -15.74
C ILE A 617 3.47 -34.42 -17.25
N GLU A 618 2.37 -34.28 -18.00
CA GLU A 618 2.39 -34.03 -19.44
C GLU A 618 3.02 -32.67 -19.81
N TYR A 619 3.17 -31.75 -18.85
CA TYR A 619 3.70 -30.42 -19.11
C TYR A 619 5.22 -30.36 -19.18
N SER A 620 5.97 -31.31 -18.61
CA SER A 620 7.43 -31.33 -18.73
C SER A 620 7.99 -32.74 -18.61
N ASN A 621 9.00 -33.06 -19.42
CA ASN A 621 9.70 -34.35 -19.34
C ASN A 621 10.57 -34.47 -18.07
N ILE A 622 10.77 -33.38 -17.33
CA ILE A 622 11.41 -33.41 -16.01
C ILE A 622 10.48 -34.08 -14.99
N PHE A 623 9.16 -34.00 -15.20
CA PHE A 623 8.22 -34.68 -14.34
C PHE A 623 8.21 -36.18 -14.62
N ARG A 624 8.25 -36.95 -13.53
CA ARG A 624 8.09 -38.40 -13.53
C ARG A 624 6.80 -38.77 -12.80
N ARG A 625 6.10 -39.76 -13.35
CA ARG A 625 4.87 -40.30 -12.78
C ARG A 625 5.12 -40.94 -11.42
N ASN A 626 4.24 -40.67 -10.45
CA ASN A 626 4.18 -41.44 -9.21
C ASN A 626 3.36 -42.72 -9.44
N LEU A 627 3.90 -43.88 -9.06
CA LEU A 627 3.23 -45.18 -9.26
C LEU A 627 2.13 -45.47 -8.22
N ASN A 628 1.58 -44.46 -7.54
CA ASN A 628 0.56 -44.66 -6.53
C ASN A 628 -0.65 -45.46 -7.03
N GLN A 629 -1.23 -46.26 -6.14
CA GLN A 629 -2.34 -47.13 -6.50
C GLN A 629 -3.31 -47.33 -5.34
N ILE A 630 -4.58 -47.54 -5.67
CA ILE A 630 -5.64 -47.88 -4.71
C ILE A 630 -5.58 -49.38 -4.42
N PHE A 631 -5.63 -49.72 -3.14
CA PHE A 631 -5.70 -51.08 -2.63
C PHE A 631 -6.87 -51.19 -1.64
N ASP A 632 -7.49 -52.37 -1.60
CA ASP A 632 -8.39 -52.71 -0.50
C ASP A 632 -7.56 -52.87 0.79
N THR A 633 -8.08 -52.43 1.92
CA THR A 633 -7.38 -52.47 3.22
C THR A 633 -7.11 -53.89 3.72
N ASP A 634 -7.71 -54.90 3.11
CA ASP A 634 -7.45 -56.32 3.34
C ASP A 634 -6.33 -56.91 2.49
N THR A 635 -5.73 -56.12 1.59
CA THR A 635 -4.60 -56.57 0.78
C THR A 635 -3.38 -56.87 1.67
N GLU A 636 -2.70 -57.99 1.41
CA GLU A 636 -1.47 -58.33 2.13
C GLU A 636 -0.31 -57.39 1.76
N ALA A 637 0.39 -56.86 2.76
CA ALA A 637 1.51 -55.92 2.57
C ALA A 637 2.62 -56.44 1.62
N ASN A 638 2.93 -57.75 1.66
CA ASN A 638 3.93 -58.34 0.75
C ASN A 638 3.53 -58.28 -0.72
N SER A 639 2.23 -58.41 -1.03
CA SER A 639 1.74 -58.25 -2.40
C SER A 639 1.91 -56.80 -2.89
N ILE A 640 1.84 -55.82 -2.00
CA ILE A 640 2.03 -54.41 -2.33
C ILE A 640 3.52 -54.11 -2.55
N ILE A 641 4.39 -54.54 -1.63
CA ILE A 641 5.84 -54.33 -1.72
C ILE A 641 6.40 -54.97 -2.99
N SER A 642 6.00 -56.22 -3.28
CA SER A 642 6.45 -56.93 -4.49
C SER A 642 6.01 -56.20 -5.77
N LYS A 643 4.84 -55.56 -5.78
CA LYS A 643 4.36 -54.80 -6.94
C LYS A 643 5.23 -53.59 -7.26
N PHE A 644 5.77 -52.92 -6.24
CA PHE A 644 6.63 -51.75 -6.40
C PHE A 644 8.14 -52.07 -6.45
N SER A 645 8.50 -53.35 -6.29
CA SER A 645 9.89 -53.80 -6.15
C SER A 645 10.83 -53.53 -7.33
N GLN A 646 10.29 -53.18 -8.51
CA GLN A 646 11.08 -52.88 -9.70
C GLN A 646 11.87 -51.57 -9.57
N GLU A 647 11.45 -50.66 -8.69
CA GLU A 647 12.16 -49.42 -8.40
C GLU A 647 12.63 -49.40 -6.94
N ARG A 648 13.81 -48.84 -6.66
CA ARG A 648 14.40 -48.78 -5.31
C ARG A 648 13.72 -47.71 -4.44
N TYR A 649 12.44 -47.87 -4.14
CA TYR A 649 11.72 -47.00 -3.20
C TYR A 649 12.21 -47.22 -1.76
N ASN A 650 12.35 -46.12 -1.02
CA ASN A 650 12.84 -46.15 0.35
C ASN A 650 11.71 -46.15 1.38
N SER A 651 10.53 -45.65 0.99
CA SER A 651 9.37 -45.50 1.86
C SER A 651 8.06 -45.59 1.07
N TYR A 652 6.96 -45.75 1.80
CA TYR A 652 5.59 -45.76 1.27
C TYR A 652 4.73 -44.84 2.14
N VAL A 653 3.79 -44.12 1.55
CA VAL A 653 2.79 -43.34 2.27
C VAL A 653 1.42 -43.96 2.06
N VAL A 654 0.73 -44.29 3.14
CA VAL A 654 -0.63 -44.86 3.13
C VAL A 654 -1.63 -43.74 3.44
N LYS A 655 -2.54 -43.50 2.50
CA LYS A 655 -3.52 -42.39 2.56
C LYS A 655 -4.93 -42.94 2.39
N SER A 656 -5.91 -42.27 3.00
CA SER A 656 -7.33 -42.50 2.66
C SER A 656 -7.63 -41.98 1.25
N GLU A 657 -8.74 -42.40 0.63
CA GLU A 657 -9.25 -41.74 -0.57
C GLU A 657 -9.59 -40.26 -0.28
N LYS A 658 -10.06 -39.96 0.93
CA LYS A 658 -10.27 -38.58 1.36
C LYS A 658 -8.96 -37.94 1.77
N SER A 659 -8.71 -36.71 1.34
CA SER A 659 -7.53 -35.95 1.81
C SER A 659 -7.64 -35.55 3.28
N ARG A 660 -8.88 -35.52 3.80
CA ARG A 660 -9.21 -35.25 5.20
C ARG A 660 -10.17 -36.31 5.70
N PRO A 661 -9.67 -37.51 6.04
CA PRO A 661 -10.53 -38.58 6.53
C PRO A 661 -11.08 -38.22 7.90
N GLU A 662 -12.39 -38.40 8.10
CA GLU A 662 -13.07 -38.16 9.37
C GLU A 662 -13.70 -39.45 9.90
N TYR A 663 -13.58 -39.69 11.20
CA TYR A 663 -14.23 -40.78 11.90
C TYR A 663 -14.78 -40.29 13.23
N LYS A 664 -16.08 -40.53 13.47
CA LYS A 664 -16.81 -40.07 14.68
C LYS A 664 -16.63 -38.56 14.95
N GLY A 665 -16.69 -37.74 13.90
CA GLY A 665 -16.61 -36.28 14.00
C GLY A 665 -15.22 -35.74 14.32
N ARG A 666 -14.16 -36.54 14.12
CA ARG A 666 -12.77 -36.11 14.28
C ARG A 666 -11.96 -36.48 13.04
N ILE A 667 -11.08 -35.58 12.62
CA ILE A 667 -10.09 -35.87 11.59
C ILE A 667 -9.16 -36.97 12.11
N VAL A 668 -9.02 -38.04 11.33
CA VAL A 668 -8.04 -39.11 11.56
C VAL A 668 -6.78 -38.81 10.74
N GLN A 669 -5.69 -39.53 11.01
CA GLN A 669 -4.41 -39.24 10.37
C GLN A 669 -4.56 -39.29 8.84
N PRO A 670 -4.28 -38.19 8.09
CA PRO A 670 -4.49 -38.15 6.65
C PRO A 670 -3.53 -39.03 5.85
N GLU A 671 -2.28 -39.10 6.31
CA GLU A 671 -1.18 -39.78 5.64
C GLU A 671 -0.28 -40.43 6.70
N ILE A 672 0.01 -41.72 6.55
CA ILE A 672 0.89 -42.49 7.45
C ILE A 672 2.11 -42.92 6.66
N LEU A 673 3.31 -42.59 7.15
CA LEU A 673 4.58 -42.93 6.51
C LEU A 673 5.06 -44.29 6.99
N CYS A 674 5.41 -45.15 6.03
CA CYS A 674 6.06 -46.43 6.26
C CYS A 674 7.47 -46.37 5.71
N THR A 675 8.49 -46.51 6.56
CA THR A 675 9.91 -46.39 6.15
C THR A 675 10.81 -47.28 7.01
N ARG A 676 12.04 -47.51 6.55
CA ARG A 676 13.07 -48.23 7.30
C ARG A 676 13.77 -47.36 8.33
N GLU A 677 13.61 -46.05 8.26
CA GLU A 677 14.17 -45.11 9.23
C GLU A 677 13.28 -45.04 10.48
N PRO A 678 13.87 -44.86 11.67
CA PRO A 678 13.08 -44.61 12.87
C PRO A 678 12.33 -43.28 12.76
N LEU A 679 11.05 -43.26 13.12
CA LEU A 679 10.15 -42.11 13.06
C LEU A 679 9.42 -41.87 14.39
N CYS A 680 8.74 -40.72 14.49
CA CYS A 680 7.74 -40.49 15.52
C CYS A 680 6.54 -41.43 15.31
N THR A 681 6.06 -42.02 16.41
CA THR A 681 4.97 -43.00 16.41
C THR A 681 3.97 -42.71 17.53
N GLY A 682 2.79 -43.33 17.45
CA GLY A 682 1.76 -43.23 18.49
C GLY A 682 0.76 -42.08 18.29
N LEU A 683 -0.32 -42.10 19.09
CA LEU A 683 -1.49 -41.23 18.90
C LEU A 683 -1.18 -39.74 19.02
N ASP A 684 -0.21 -39.35 19.84
CA ASP A 684 0.15 -37.93 19.99
C ASP A 684 0.89 -37.40 18.76
N SER A 685 1.74 -38.22 18.11
CA SER A 685 2.36 -37.86 16.83
C SER A 685 1.32 -37.62 15.73
N PHE A 686 0.26 -38.43 15.70
CA PHE A 686 -0.85 -38.25 14.75
C PHE A 686 -1.58 -36.94 15.02
N ARG A 687 -1.86 -36.59 16.28
CA ARG A 687 -2.49 -35.31 16.64
C ARG A 687 -1.64 -34.11 16.24
N GLN A 688 -0.34 -34.13 16.51
CA GLN A 688 0.56 -33.04 16.14
C GLN A 688 0.65 -32.91 14.60
N SER A 689 0.74 -34.03 13.87
CA SER A 689 0.72 -34.03 12.40
C SER A 689 -0.58 -33.40 11.84
N VAL A 690 -1.75 -33.76 12.40
CA VAL A 690 -3.04 -33.14 12.03
C VAL A 690 -3.06 -31.63 12.33
N TYR A 691 -2.55 -31.18 13.48
CA TYR A 691 -2.46 -29.75 13.76
C TYR A 691 -1.54 -29.01 12.78
N SER A 692 -0.41 -29.61 12.40
CA SER A 692 0.48 -29.04 11.39
C SER A 692 -0.22 -28.92 10.02
N TYR A 693 -0.95 -29.96 9.60
CA TYR A 693 -1.80 -29.95 8.41
C TYR A 693 -2.79 -28.78 8.43
N ASP A 694 -3.51 -28.60 9.53
CA ASP A 694 -4.54 -27.57 9.68
C ASP A 694 -3.94 -26.16 9.68
N LEU A 695 -2.84 -25.95 10.39
CA LEU A 695 -2.17 -24.65 10.45
C LEU A 695 -1.61 -24.24 9.08
N SER A 696 -0.96 -25.17 8.36
CA SER A 696 -0.45 -24.92 7.01
C SER A 696 -1.57 -24.62 6.01
N ASP A 697 -2.71 -25.31 6.12
CA ASP A 697 -3.88 -25.03 5.30
C ASP A 697 -4.47 -23.64 5.58
N ILE A 698 -4.58 -23.26 6.85
CA ILE A 698 -5.07 -21.93 7.23
C ILE A 698 -4.10 -20.84 6.75
N ALA A 699 -2.79 -21.05 6.88
CA ALA A 699 -1.78 -20.13 6.37
C ALA A 699 -1.95 -19.90 4.85
N LEU A 700 -2.05 -20.99 4.08
CA LEU A 700 -2.24 -20.95 2.64
C LEU A 700 -3.52 -20.21 2.23
N ASN A 701 -4.65 -20.54 2.86
CA ASN A 701 -5.92 -19.87 2.56
C ASN A 701 -5.89 -18.38 2.92
N LYS A 702 -5.20 -18.00 4.01
CA LYS A 702 -5.00 -16.58 4.36
C LYS A 702 -4.15 -15.85 3.33
N PHE A 703 -3.09 -16.50 2.83
CA PHE A 703 -2.23 -15.95 1.79
C PHE A 703 -3.02 -15.69 0.48
N LEU A 704 -3.80 -16.66 0.01
CA LEU A 704 -4.55 -16.55 -1.25
C LEU A 704 -5.68 -15.49 -1.20
N ASN A 705 -6.31 -15.27 -0.04
CA ASN A 705 -7.46 -14.37 0.09
C ASN A 705 -7.11 -12.87 0.16
N LYS A 706 -5.86 -12.46 -0.13
CA LYS A 706 -5.36 -11.06 -0.26
C LYS A 706 -5.76 -10.06 0.84
N LYS A 707 -6.31 -10.51 1.97
CA LYS A 707 -6.33 -9.74 3.22
C LYS A 707 -4.95 -9.90 3.84
N MET A 708 -4.01 -9.06 3.42
CA MET A 708 -2.66 -8.89 3.98
C MET A 708 -2.72 -8.54 5.48
N SER A 709 -3.17 -9.48 6.30
CA SER A 709 -2.85 -9.53 7.70
C SER A 709 -1.56 -10.32 7.80
N ASN A 710 -0.56 -9.81 8.54
CA ASN A 710 0.65 -10.54 8.93
C ASN A 710 0.37 -11.90 9.61
N ARG A 711 -0.92 -12.18 9.88
CA ARG A 711 -1.42 -13.38 10.53
C ARG A 711 -1.15 -14.67 9.76
N TYR A 712 -1.05 -14.71 8.42
CA TYR A 712 -0.78 -16.00 7.74
C TYR A 712 0.57 -16.57 8.16
N PHE A 713 1.57 -15.71 8.33
CA PHE A 713 2.91 -16.12 8.73
C PHE A 713 2.95 -16.62 10.19
N GLU A 714 2.07 -16.11 11.07
CA GLU A 714 1.90 -16.68 12.41
C GLU A 714 1.46 -18.15 12.37
N TYR A 715 0.63 -18.52 11.38
CA TYR A 715 0.23 -19.91 11.17
C TYR A 715 1.36 -20.76 10.58
N ILE A 716 2.23 -20.18 9.72
CA ILE A 716 3.46 -20.84 9.25
C ILE A 716 4.39 -21.12 10.44
N ILE A 717 4.65 -20.13 11.29
CA ILE A 717 5.42 -20.30 12.53
C ILE A 717 4.81 -21.44 13.35
N GLY A 718 3.48 -21.43 13.53
CA GLY A 718 2.78 -22.49 14.23
C GLY A 718 3.03 -23.88 13.66
N ALA A 719 2.87 -24.05 12.35
CA ALA A 719 3.12 -25.32 11.67
C ALA A 719 4.58 -25.79 11.86
N VAL A 720 5.56 -24.88 11.70
CA VAL A 720 6.98 -25.20 11.90
C VAL A 720 7.26 -25.56 13.37
N THR A 721 6.67 -24.85 14.33
CA THR A 721 6.79 -25.19 15.76
C THR A 721 6.24 -26.57 16.06
N ILE A 722 5.05 -26.91 15.56
CA ILE A 722 4.43 -28.22 15.77
C ILE A 722 5.28 -29.33 15.14
N ASN A 723 5.81 -29.11 13.94
CA ASN A 723 6.76 -30.03 13.33
C ASN A 723 8.04 -30.17 14.18
N ASN A 724 8.61 -29.07 14.68
CA ASN A 724 9.79 -29.10 15.57
C ASN A 724 9.53 -29.91 16.85
N ARG A 725 8.30 -29.88 17.41
CA ARG A 725 7.92 -30.77 18.53
C ARG A 725 8.01 -32.23 18.13
N MET A 726 7.58 -32.58 16.92
CA MET A 726 7.63 -33.96 16.44
C MET A 726 9.06 -34.42 16.16
N ILE A 727 9.93 -33.56 15.63
CA ILE A 727 11.35 -33.86 15.45
C ILE A 727 11.99 -34.18 16.80
N LYS A 728 11.72 -33.37 17.83
CA LYS A 728 12.19 -33.63 19.20
C LYS A 728 11.61 -34.90 19.84
N MET A 729 10.49 -35.41 19.36
CA MET A 729 9.95 -36.71 19.81
C MET A 729 10.63 -37.89 19.11
N ARG A 730 11.31 -37.64 17.98
CA ARG A 730 12.08 -38.63 17.21
C ARG A 730 13.49 -38.79 17.76
N GLU A 731 14.12 -37.68 18.14
CA GLU A 731 15.38 -37.60 18.90
C GLU A 731 15.24 -38.16 20.32
#